data_AF-B7KKS4-F1
#
_entry.id   AF-B7KKS4-F1
#
_cell.length_a   1.000
_cell.length_b   1.000
_cell.length_c   1.000
_cell.angle_alpha   90.00
_cell.angle_beta   90.00
_cell.angle_gamma   90.00
#
_symmetry.space_group_name_H-M   'P 1'
#
loop_
_entity.id
_entity.type
_entity.pdbx_description
1 polymer ?
#
loop_
_entity_poly.entity_id
_entity_poly.type
_entity_poly.pdbx_seq_one_letter_code
_entity_poly.pdbx_strand_id
1 'polypeptide(L)'
;MSPKKITKSRILVLECHPRIILILKNAVKSQDLESLFAETNFNKIVSHQYIDNNNGEDWKEFFKKIGVAEEIRILHEPQPQSVNFQNRVSYLKFINVISQGLFYLNYNYSYKNLLEIKDFLDYCINPCYSTKFWQYIIQSLKRFDLTQKATIWIKNQAREVPNFFEFDVKTNPSIPCTDNKCRKPSEVYSYSLQSYLKNSDLPVSSIDFPEKIESFLGLKRLLDLENCLMLLEQIANNYYFSKDTKQLYFIYEQLNNLIENNPHEEFSIDLESIQLLACDDLFHPISELYYIAPELNLPSKRNPNLVKFPEIDRKSFNFAKILSAFGIKKISLDDIKINYNSENHCSVLPKLIQERASCISVYLTSSSYDKQYWINKIIQRLENLTIYRVEKLSYYSSNIDYEEPIYNFYDEQSNTIYYVGEWNSRRNSKLGNYLIKALGLNYREITGERLLDFLDNSMEEIVLYLQDSGCDVTGLLPDNQIENKSEKTFSFLGDNSLSLTLPTYYQGTGNNAEYWGNFGEDKAIQFYQALGYEVSNVSNQPQKGYDLECIKDGQEIFVEVKTISSSNEVIRITINEWRCMCHGENQQKYELFIVVHQGKSIEKYIQVKSVWVTLQEILSKLDQQELTSSTYNSESVEFLIGFQRNSKNQLNEVLINWKRLFDKGFHGSEKIQYYLEQ
;
A
#
# COMPACT_ATOMS: atom_id res chain seq x y z
N MET A 1 -57.37 13.48 50.75
CA MET A 1 -57.05 13.51 49.30
C MET A 1 -55.58 13.81 49.15
N SER A 2 -54.84 13.08 48.31
CA SER A 2 -53.37 13.17 48.24
C SER A 2 -52.91 13.59 46.85
N PRO A 3 -52.18 14.72 46.70
CA PRO A 3 -51.64 15.13 45.40
C PRO A 3 -50.54 14.18 44.91
N LYS A 4 -50.72 13.76 43.65
CA LYS A 4 -49.86 12.92 42.80
C LYS A 4 -48.35 12.98 43.13
N LYS A 5 -47.73 11.79 43.30
CA LYS A 5 -46.28 11.63 43.07
C LYS A 5 -45.98 12.00 41.61
N ILE A 6 -45.13 12.99 41.39
CA ILE A 6 -44.43 13.15 40.10
C ILE A 6 -43.22 12.20 40.12
N THR A 7 -42.91 11.60 38.96
CA THR A 7 -41.85 10.60 38.80
C THR A 7 -40.48 11.21 39.12
N LYS A 8 -39.71 10.57 40.01
CA LYS A 8 -38.31 10.94 40.24
C LYS A 8 -37.46 10.46 39.06
N SER A 9 -36.98 11.37 38.23
CA SER A 9 -35.79 11.13 37.41
C SER A 9 -34.61 10.88 38.35
N ARG A 10 -34.07 9.66 38.34
CA ARG A 10 -32.81 9.32 39.02
C ARG A 10 -31.67 9.66 38.07
N ILE A 11 -30.97 10.75 38.33
CA ILE A 11 -29.65 10.98 37.72
C ILE A 11 -28.64 10.23 38.59
N LEU A 12 -27.89 9.33 37.96
CA LEU A 12 -26.85 8.56 38.65
C LEU A 12 -25.57 9.39 38.71
N VAL A 13 -24.94 9.45 39.88
CA VAL A 13 -23.55 9.90 39.99
C VAL A 13 -22.67 8.73 39.55
N LEU A 14 -21.72 8.96 38.66
CA LEU A 14 -20.63 8.03 38.38
C LEU A 14 -19.30 8.73 38.61
N GLU A 15 -18.50 8.15 39.49
CA GLU A 15 -17.10 8.51 39.68
C GLU A 15 -16.32 8.10 38.42
N CYS A 16 -15.63 9.04 37.78
CA CYS A 16 -14.77 8.74 36.62
C CYS A 16 -13.45 8.07 37.02
N HIS A 17 -13.55 6.96 37.77
CA HIS A 17 -12.44 6.04 37.97
C HIS A 17 -12.34 5.12 36.73
N PRO A 18 -11.17 4.94 36.08
CA PRO A 18 -11.05 4.12 34.87
C PRO A 18 -11.12 2.60 35.13
N ARG A 19 -12.23 2.12 35.73
CA ARG A 19 -12.50 0.72 36.08
C ARG A 19 -14.00 0.39 36.08
N ILE A 20 -14.51 -0.16 34.97
CA ILE A 20 -15.79 -0.90 34.95
C ILE A 20 -15.58 -2.24 34.26
N ILE A 21 -15.67 -3.35 35.00
CA ILE A 21 -15.75 -4.69 34.41
C ILE A 21 -17.19 -4.91 33.94
N LEU A 22 -17.38 -5.52 32.78
CA LEU A 22 -18.67 -6.08 32.38
C LEU A 22 -18.49 -7.59 32.17
N ILE A 23 -19.41 -8.36 32.75
CA ILE A 23 -19.59 -9.79 32.52
C ILE A 23 -21.04 -9.92 32.09
N LEU A 24 -21.29 -10.33 30.84
CA LEU A 24 -22.65 -10.39 30.32
C LEU A 24 -23.40 -11.60 30.89
N LYS A 25 -24.41 -11.34 31.72
CA LYS A 25 -25.40 -12.36 32.12
C LYS A 25 -26.80 -11.76 32.33
N ASN A 26 -27.66 -12.02 31.34
CA ASN A 26 -29.13 -11.95 31.37
C ASN A 26 -29.81 -10.60 31.71
N ALA A 27 -30.26 -9.86 30.68
CA ALA A 27 -31.46 -9.02 30.77
C ALA A 27 -32.17 -8.81 29.40
N VAL A 28 -33.16 -9.66 29.12
CA VAL A 28 -34.43 -9.39 28.39
C VAL A 28 -34.43 -8.58 27.06
N LYS A 29 -34.86 -9.26 25.98
CA LYS A 29 -35.38 -8.72 24.69
C LYS A 29 -34.43 -7.94 23.78
N SER A 30 -33.46 -8.67 23.24
CA SER A 30 -33.21 -8.72 21.77
C SER A 30 -33.15 -7.38 21.02
N GLN A 31 -32.24 -6.49 21.43
CA GLN A 31 -31.32 -5.96 20.42
C GLN A 31 -30.12 -6.89 20.37
N ASP A 32 -29.73 -7.26 19.17
CA ASP A 32 -28.51 -8.01 18.94
C ASP A 32 -27.31 -7.06 19.08
N LEU A 33 -26.40 -7.36 20.02
CA LEU A 33 -25.22 -6.55 20.28
C LEU A 33 -24.24 -6.62 19.11
N GLU A 34 -24.15 -7.77 18.45
CA GLU A 34 -23.35 -8.01 17.26
C GLU A 34 -23.76 -7.03 16.14
N SER A 35 -25.05 -6.98 15.79
CA SER A 35 -25.65 -5.98 14.89
C SER A 35 -25.45 -4.53 15.36
N LEU A 36 -25.65 -4.22 16.65
CA LEU A 36 -25.53 -2.86 17.18
C LEU A 36 -24.10 -2.30 17.08
N PHE A 37 -23.10 -3.14 17.39
CA PHE A 37 -21.67 -2.84 17.19
C PHE A 37 -21.33 -2.79 15.69
N ALA A 38 -21.88 -3.70 14.88
CA ALA A 38 -21.70 -3.74 13.43
C ALA A 38 -22.33 -2.54 12.69
N GLU A 39 -23.35 -1.89 13.22
CA GLU A 39 -23.98 -0.69 12.64
C GLU A 39 -23.28 0.61 13.06
N THR A 40 -22.80 0.71 14.30
CA THR A 40 -22.13 1.90 14.83
C THR A 40 -20.61 1.90 14.59
N ASN A 41 -19.92 3.02 14.84
CA ASN A 41 -18.45 2.98 14.95
C ASN A 41 -18.10 2.60 16.39
N PHE A 42 -17.03 1.85 16.63
CA PHE A 42 -16.63 1.43 17.99
C PHE A 42 -16.57 2.61 18.99
N ASN A 43 -15.95 3.72 18.60
CA ASN A 43 -15.91 4.96 19.40
C ASN A 43 -17.24 5.75 19.47
N LYS A 44 -18.38 5.12 19.19
CA LYS A 44 -19.73 5.70 19.21
C LYS A 44 -20.79 4.76 19.83
N ILE A 45 -20.37 3.68 20.47
CA ILE A 45 -21.27 2.72 21.11
C ILE A 45 -21.67 3.25 22.49
N VAL A 46 -22.96 3.31 22.77
CA VAL A 46 -23.49 3.82 24.03
C VAL A 46 -24.17 2.67 24.76
N SER A 47 -23.62 2.32 25.92
CA SER A 47 -24.08 1.20 26.74
C SER A 47 -25.58 1.31 27.08
N HIS A 48 -26.31 0.20 26.97
CA HIS A 48 -27.77 0.18 27.22
C HIS A 48 -28.14 0.58 28.66
N GLN A 49 -27.23 0.45 29.64
CA GLN A 49 -27.42 0.96 31.00
C GLN A 49 -27.61 2.49 31.09
N TYR A 50 -27.23 3.24 30.04
CA TYR A 50 -27.45 4.69 29.92
C TYR A 50 -28.71 5.05 29.12
N ILE A 51 -29.43 4.06 28.58
CA ILE A 51 -30.55 4.26 27.64
C ILE A 51 -31.78 3.52 28.17
N ASP A 52 -32.65 4.22 28.90
CA ASP A 52 -33.95 3.71 29.32
C ASP A 52 -35.04 4.04 28.27
N ASN A 53 -36.10 3.22 28.23
CA ASN A 53 -36.99 3.13 27.07
C ASN A 53 -37.97 4.32 26.95
N ASN A 54 -37.70 5.20 25.98
CA ASN A 54 -38.67 5.80 25.04
C ASN A 54 -37.99 6.79 24.07
N ASN A 55 -36.86 7.39 24.46
CA ASN A 55 -36.09 8.38 23.67
C ASN A 55 -34.69 7.84 23.32
N GLY A 56 -34.61 6.56 22.95
CA GLY A 56 -33.34 5.82 22.96
C GLY A 56 -32.26 6.38 22.02
N GLU A 57 -32.64 6.72 20.79
CA GLU A 57 -31.70 7.29 19.81
C GLU A 57 -31.30 8.73 20.15
N ASP A 58 -32.18 9.56 20.74
CA ASP A 58 -31.84 10.92 21.18
C ASP A 58 -30.70 10.88 22.22
N TRP A 59 -30.81 9.99 23.20
CA TRP A 59 -29.79 9.77 24.21
C TRP A 59 -28.51 9.19 23.60
N LYS A 60 -28.62 8.18 22.74
CA LYS A 60 -27.50 7.57 22.02
C LYS A 60 -26.76 8.60 21.14
N GLU A 61 -27.46 9.57 20.55
CA GLU A 61 -26.85 10.66 19.79
C GLU A 61 -26.21 11.72 20.71
N PHE A 62 -26.86 12.08 21.82
CA PHE A 62 -26.31 12.97 22.85
C PHE A 62 -25.01 12.42 23.45
N PHE A 63 -25.01 11.18 23.92
CA PHE A 63 -23.83 10.55 24.53
C PHE A 63 -22.65 10.48 23.54
N LYS A 64 -22.89 10.14 22.27
CA LYS A 64 -21.87 10.25 21.20
C LYS A 64 -21.34 11.68 21.05
N LYS A 65 -22.21 12.70 21.09
CA LYS A 65 -21.83 14.13 20.97
C LYS A 65 -21.00 14.65 22.14
N ILE A 66 -21.14 14.07 23.33
CA ILE A 66 -20.32 14.41 24.52
C ILE A 66 -19.16 13.43 24.78
N GLY A 67 -18.84 12.55 23.82
CA GLY A 67 -17.70 11.61 23.93
C GLY A 67 -17.91 10.41 24.86
N VAL A 68 -19.14 10.18 25.34
CA VAL A 68 -19.49 8.99 26.14
C VAL A 68 -19.72 7.82 25.18
N ALA A 69 -18.67 7.01 25.02
CA ALA A 69 -18.72 5.77 24.23
C ALA A 69 -17.94 4.62 24.91
N GLU A 70 -18.31 3.38 24.59
CA GLU A 70 -17.57 2.17 24.98
C GLU A 70 -16.39 1.93 24.02
N GLU A 71 -15.17 2.25 24.45
CA GLU A 71 -13.95 1.87 23.71
C GLU A 71 -13.62 0.37 23.90
N ILE A 72 -13.04 -0.26 22.87
CA ILE A 72 -12.51 -1.63 22.94
C ILE A 72 -11.42 -1.68 24.02
N ARG A 73 -11.63 -2.50 25.05
CA ARG A 73 -10.67 -2.65 26.14
C ARG A 73 -9.68 -3.76 25.87
N ILE A 74 -8.55 -3.36 25.32
CA ILE A 74 -7.35 -4.19 25.24
C ILE A 74 -6.71 -4.25 26.64
N LEU A 75 -6.77 -5.41 27.29
CA LEU A 75 -6.11 -5.62 28.58
C LEU A 75 -4.63 -5.91 28.34
N HIS A 76 -3.77 -5.04 28.86
CA HIS A 76 -2.32 -5.25 28.94
C HIS A 76 -1.95 -5.46 30.40
N GLU A 77 -1.38 -6.63 30.74
CA GLU A 77 -0.93 -6.92 32.10
C GLU A 77 0.61 -6.89 32.19
N PRO A 78 1.23 -5.75 32.57
CA PRO A 78 2.70 -5.60 32.59
C PRO A 78 3.38 -6.23 33.80
N GLN A 79 2.64 -6.89 34.70
CA GLN A 79 3.14 -7.48 35.94
C GLN A 79 2.75 -8.97 36.06
N PRO A 80 3.58 -9.83 36.69
CA PRO A 80 3.28 -11.25 36.84
C PRO A 80 1.98 -11.53 37.61
N GLN A 81 0.93 -11.99 36.91
CA GLN A 81 -0.35 -12.39 37.52
C GLN A 81 -0.74 -13.84 37.20
N SER A 82 -1.48 -14.45 38.13
CA SER A 82 -2.07 -15.79 37.98
C SER A 82 -3.44 -15.69 37.31
N VAL A 83 -3.46 -15.41 36.01
CA VAL A 83 -4.70 -15.27 35.22
C VAL A 83 -5.32 -16.64 34.92
N ASN A 84 -6.64 -16.74 34.98
CA ASN A 84 -7.40 -17.95 34.67
C ASN A 84 -8.41 -17.70 33.53
N PHE A 85 -7.87 -17.44 32.34
CA PHE A 85 -8.63 -17.25 31.11
C PHE A 85 -9.36 -18.53 30.67
N GLN A 86 -10.46 -18.34 29.92
CA GLN A 86 -11.12 -19.44 29.21
C GLN A 86 -10.15 -20.07 28.20
N ASN A 87 -10.40 -21.31 27.77
CA ASN A 87 -9.54 -22.04 26.81
C ASN A 87 -8.05 -22.20 27.21
N ARG A 88 -7.67 -21.97 28.49
CA ARG A 88 -6.29 -22.13 29.01
C ARG A 88 -5.59 -23.41 28.57
N VAL A 89 -6.29 -24.55 28.51
CA VAL A 89 -5.71 -25.83 28.07
C VAL A 89 -5.36 -25.82 26.57
N SER A 90 -6.18 -25.20 25.73
CA SER A 90 -5.94 -25.07 24.29
C SER A 90 -4.78 -24.11 24.00
N TYR A 91 -4.72 -22.97 24.70
CA TYR A 91 -3.57 -22.06 24.63
C TYR A 91 -2.27 -22.75 25.07
N LEU A 92 -2.26 -23.46 26.21
CA LEU A 92 -1.08 -24.20 26.70
C LEU A 92 -0.62 -25.34 25.76
N LYS A 93 -1.52 -25.87 24.92
CA LYS A 93 -1.14 -26.76 23.79
C LYS A 93 -0.51 -25.97 22.64
N PHE A 94 -1.14 -24.87 22.21
CA PHE A 94 -0.66 -24.00 21.13
C PHE A 94 0.76 -23.45 21.38
N ILE A 95 1.05 -23.00 22.60
CA ILE A 95 2.39 -22.53 23.00
C ILE A 95 3.37 -23.68 23.32
N ASN A 96 3.01 -24.93 23.01
CA ASN A 96 3.81 -26.14 23.22
C ASN A 96 4.35 -26.26 24.67
N VAL A 97 3.46 -26.12 25.65
CA VAL A 97 3.74 -26.32 27.10
C VAL A 97 3.16 -27.63 27.62
N ILE A 98 2.14 -28.20 26.95
CA ILE A 98 1.54 -29.49 27.31
C ILE A 98 1.52 -30.42 26.10
N SER A 99 2.45 -31.37 26.06
CA SER A 99 2.61 -32.39 25.01
C SER A 99 1.60 -33.55 25.17
N GLN A 100 0.34 -33.31 24.76
CA GLN A 100 -0.79 -34.25 24.70
C GLN A 100 -1.21 -34.98 26.01
N GLY A 101 -0.39 -34.99 27.06
CA GLY A 101 -0.67 -35.63 28.35
C GLY A 101 -0.98 -34.66 29.51
N LEU A 102 -1.86 -35.08 30.42
CA LEU A 102 -2.50 -34.20 31.43
C LEU A 102 -1.60 -33.70 32.58
N PHE A 103 -0.34 -34.15 32.66
CA PHE A 103 0.55 -33.99 33.83
C PHE A 103 0.89 -32.55 34.26
N TYR A 104 0.56 -31.55 33.45
CA TYR A 104 0.95 -30.15 33.70
C TYR A 104 -0.17 -29.24 34.21
N LEU A 105 -1.43 -29.70 34.22
CA LEU A 105 -2.59 -28.87 34.58
C LEU A 105 -2.54 -28.32 36.02
N ASN A 106 -1.86 -29.03 36.92
CA ASN A 106 -1.75 -28.68 38.35
C ASN A 106 -0.62 -27.68 38.66
N TYR A 107 0.10 -27.16 37.67
CA TYR A 107 1.09 -26.11 37.91
C TYR A 107 0.46 -24.72 37.95
N ASN A 108 0.88 -23.92 38.92
CA ASN A 108 0.70 -22.47 38.90
C ASN A 108 1.57 -21.90 37.78
N TYR A 109 0.93 -21.18 36.85
CA TYR A 109 1.60 -20.34 35.87
C TYR A 109 1.35 -18.88 36.25
N SER A 110 2.34 -18.01 36.02
CA SER A 110 2.15 -16.56 35.99
C SER A 110 2.51 -16.02 34.61
N TYR A 111 1.92 -14.89 34.25
CA TYR A 111 2.05 -14.26 32.93
C TYR A 111 2.43 -12.79 33.05
N LYS A 112 3.25 -12.29 32.12
CA LYS A 112 3.60 -10.88 31.97
C LYS A 112 3.48 -10.48 30.50
N ASN A 113 3.07 -9.23 30.24
CA ASN A 113 2.76 -8.70 28.91
C ASN A 113 1.66 -9.53 28.21
N LEU A 114 0.73 -10.08 28.98
CA LEU A 114 -0.44 -10.75 28.43
C LEU A 114 -1.35 -9.70 27.77
N LEU A 115 -1.78 -10.01 26.55
CA LEU A 115 -2.68 -9.21 25.73
C LEU A 115 -3.97 -10.02 25.51
N GLU A 116 -5.05 -9.59 26.14
CA GLU A 116 -6.37 -10.23 26.08
C GLU A 116 -7.41 -9.19 25.63
N ILE A 117 -8.28 -9.58 24.70
CA ILE A 117 -9.48 -8.82 24.33
C ILE A 117 -10.67 -9.69 24.72
N LYS A 118 -11.39 -9.28 25.76
CA LYS A 118 -12.49 -10.08 26.31
C LYS A 118 -13.66 -10.16 25.34
N ASP A 119 -14.32 -11.31 25.37
CA ASP A 119 -15.48 -11.66 24.55
C ASP A 119 -15.24 -11.56 23.03
N PHE A 120 -13.98 -11.40 22.59
CA PHE A 120 -13.57 -11.24 21.18
C PHE A 120 -14.10 -12.38 20.27
N LEU A 121 -14.00 -13.62 20.76
CA LEU A 121 -14.44 -14.81 20.01
C LEU A 121 -15.96 -14.90 19.85
N ASP A 122 -16.73 -14.31 20.77
CA ASP A 122 -18.19 -14.38 20.76
C ASP A 122 -18.79 -13.45 19.69
N TYR A 123 -18.05 -12.43 19.22
CA TYR A 123 -18.52 -11.44 18.25
C TYR A 123 -17.76 -11.44 16.90
N CYS A 124 -16.49 -11.86 16.85
CA CYS A 124 -15.70 -11.83 15.61
C CYS A 124 -16.07 -12.89 14.57
N ILE A 125 -17.08 -13.73 14.84
CA ILE A 125 -17.74 -14.59 13.86
C ILE A 125 -18.60 -13.75 12.89
N ASN A 126 -19.02 -12.54 13.28
CA ASN A 126 -19.79 -11.64 12.43
C ASN A 126 -18.91 -10.85 11.45
N PRO A 127 -19.21 -10.87 10.13
CA PRO A 127 -18.43 -10.16 9.11
C PRO A 127 -18.37 -8.65 9.32
N CYS A 128 -19.49 -8.02 9.70
CA CYS A 128 -19.60 -6.57 9.80
C CYS A 128 -18.94 -6.02 11.08
N TYR A 129 -19.11 -6.70 12.21
CA TYR A 129 -18.37 -6.46 13.45
C TYR A 129 -16.87 -6.59 13.19
N SER A 130 -16.44 -7.74 12.64
CA SER A 130 -15.03 -8.04 12.45
C SER A 130 -14.37 -7.09 11.45
N THR A 131 -15.08 -6.71 10.38
CA THR A 131 -14.62 -5.69 9.42
C THR A 131 -14.28 -4.37 10.12
N LYS A 132 -15.19 -3.86 10.95
CA LYS A 132 -14.97 -2.63 11.71
C LYS A 132 -13.92 -2.79 12.81
N PHE A 133 -13.84 -3.95 13.46
CA PHE A 133 -12.87 -4.23 14.52
C PHE A 133 -11.45 -4.17 13.97
N TRP A 134 -11.18 -4.89 12.89
CA TRP A 134 -9.87 -4.89 12.26
C TRP A 134 -9.50 -3.53 11.66
N GLN A 135 -10.47 -2.78 11.11
CA GLN A 135 -10.25 -1.38 10.70
C GLN A 135 -9.82 -0.49 11.89
N TYR A 136 -10.44 -0.62 13.06
CA TYR A 136 -10.03 0.10 14.27
C TYR A 136 -8.62 -0.31 14.73
N ILE A 137 -8.29 -1.60 14.68
CA ILE A 137 -6.95 -2.11 15.01
C ILE A 137 -5.89 -1.57 14.04
N ILE A 138 -6.16 -1.58 12.73
CA ILE A 138 -5.28 -1.00 11.69
C ILE A 138 -5.01 0.49 11.97
N GLN A 139 -6.07 1.28 12.20
CA GLN A 139 -5.95 2.71 12.53
C GLN A 139 -5.18 2.94 13.84
N SER A 140 -5.28 2.01 14.79
CA SER A 140 -4.67 2.12 16.12
C SER A 140 -3.30 1.46 16.26
N LEU A 141 -2.72 0.87 15.20
CA LEU A 141 -1.44 0.14 15.23
C LEU A 141 -0.30 0.87 15.95
N LYS A 142 -0.21 2.20 15.83
CA LYS A 142 0.82 3.01 16.50
C LYS A 142 0.73 2.99 18.04
N ARG A 143 -0.37 2.48 18.61
CA ARG A 143 -0.62 2.34 20.05
C ARG A 143 -0.49 0.90 20.55
N PHE A 144 -0.48 -0.10 19.66
CA PHE A 144 -0.58 -1.51 20.02
C PHE A 144 0.39 -2.37 19.19
N ASP A 145 1.48 -2.84 19.82
CA ASP A 145 2.33 -3.83 19.15
C ASP A 145 1.74 -5.24 19.27
N LEU A 146 0.95 -5.63 18.28
CA LEU A 146 0.36 -6.98 18.19
C LEU A 146 1.43 -8.09 18.18
N THR A 147 2.67 -7.78 17.78
CA THR A 147 3.78 -8.76 17.80
C THR A 147 4.43 -8.95 19.18
N GLN A 148 4.01 -8.19 20.21
CA GLN A 148 4.54 -8.33 21.57
C GLN A 148 4.26 -9.72 22.15
N LYS A 149 5.31 -10.49 22.38
CA LYS A 149 5.25 -11.80 23.02
C LYS A 149 4.99 -11.67 24.52
N ALA A 150 4.23 -12.62 25.06
CA ALA A 150 4.00 -12.75 26.49
C ALA A 150 5.13 -13.58 27.12
N THR A 151 5.45 -13.32 28.39
CA THR A 151 6.31 -14.21 29.19
C THR A 151 5.43 -15.08 30.08
N ILE A 152 5.60 -16.40 29.99
CA ILE A 152 5.01 -17.38 30.93
C ILE A 152 6.09 -17.92 31.86
N TRP A 153 5.81 -18.06 33.16
CA TRP A 153 6.66 -18.80 34.09
C TRP A 153 6.10 -20.20 34.33
N ILE A 154 6.94 -21.21 34.13
CA ILE A 154 6.64 -22.63 34.30
C ILE A 154 7.69 -23.20 35.24
N LYS A 155 7.32 -23.64 36.45
CA LYS A 155 8.29 -24.09 37.48
C LYS A 155 9.42 -23.06 37.72
N ASN A 156 9.05 -21.77 37.78
CA ASN A 156 9.94 -20.60 37.85
C ASN A 156 10.88 -20.36 36.65
N GLN A 157 10.85 -21.21 35.60
CA GLN A 157 11.54 -20.92 34.34
C GLN A 157 10.67 -20.02 33.47
N ALA A 158 11.23 -18.88 33.06
CA ALA A 158 10.58 -17.97 32.11
C ALA A 158 10.69 -18.50 30.68
N ARG A 159 9.63 -18.37 29.90
CA ARG A 159 9.61 -18.64 28.45
C ARG A 159 8.83 -17.55 27.74
N GLU A 160 9.36 -17.02 26.64
CA GLU A 160 8.61 -16.15 25.74
C GLU A 160 7.73 -16.98 24.81
N VAL A 161 6.49 -16.53 24.61
CA VAL A 161 5.45 -17.26 23.88
C VAL A 161 4.56 -16.32 23.05
N PRO A 162 3.93 -16.82 21.97
CA PRO A 162 2.81 -16.16 21.31
C PRO A 162 1.79 -15.62 22.32
N ASN A 163 1.18 -14.47 22.04
CA ASN A 163 0.24 -13.86 22.99
C ASN A 163 -1.14 -14.54 22.95
N PHE A 164 -1.98 -14.31 23.95
CA PHE A 164 -3.32 -14.94 24.01
C PHE A 164 -4.21 -14.46 22.85
N PHE A 165 -4.22 -13.16 22.57
CA PHE A 165 -4.86 -12.62 21.37
C PHE A 165 -4.31 -13.20 20.04
N GLU A 166 -3.01 -13.51 19.97
CA GLU A 166 -2.43 -14.18 18.78
C GLU A 166 -2.96 -15.61 18.61
N PHE A 167 -3.20 -16.32 19.72
CA PHE A 167 -3.84 -17.64 19.72
C PHE A 167 -5.32 -17.57 19.32
N ASP A 168 -6.10 -16.67 19.92
CA ASP A 168 -7.54 -16.53 19.67
C ASP A 168 -7.81 -16.24 18.19
N VAL A 169 -7.10 -15.26 17.64
CA VAL A 169 -7.21 -14.86 16.22
C VAL A 169 -6.82 -15.99 15.28
N LYS A 170 -5.70 -16.67 15.53
CA LYS A 170 -5.19 -17.73 14.63
C LYS A 170 -6.02 -19.00 14.63
N THR A 171 -6.67 -19.33 15.74
CA THR A 171 -7.36 -20.61 15.90
C THR A 171 -8.86 -20.57 15.61
N ASN A 172 -9.47 -19.39 15.55
CA ASN A 172 -10.93 -19.23 15.41
C ASN A 172 -11.32 -18.41 14.17
N PRO A 173 -12.55 -18.58 13.64
CA PRO A 173 -13.07 -17.74 12.57
C PRO A 173 -13.14 -16.28 13.04
N SER A 174 -12.32 -15.43 12.43
CA SER A 174 -12.12 -14.05 12.88
C SER A 174 -11.77 -13.07 11.76
N ILE A 175 -11.47 -13.55 10.54
CA ILE A 175 -11.15 -12.71 9.39
C ILE A 175 -12.37 -12.63 8.47
N PRO A 176 -12.95 -11.44 8.25
CA PRO A 176 -14.09 -11.27 7.37
C PRO A 176 -13.65 -11.37 5.92
N CYS A 177 -14.44 -12.07 5.11
CA CYS A 177 -14.11 -12.40 3.73
C CYS A 177 -15.11 -11.79 2.75
N THR A 178 -14.73 -11.75 1.47
CA THR A 178 -15.55 -11.25 0.35
C THR A 178 -16.85 -12.03 0.16
N ASP A 179 -16.94 -13.28 0.63
CA ASP A 179 -18.16 -14.10 0.67
C ASP A 179 -19.12 -13.76 1.82
N ASN A 180 -18.85 -12.65 2.54
CA ASN A 180 -19.57 -12.18 3.73
C ASN A 180 -19.65 -13.25 4.84
N LYS A 181 -18.53 -13.93 5.11
CA LYS A 181 -18.35 -14.83 6.26
C LYS A 181 -17.05 -14.53 6.98
N CYS A 182 -16.97 -14.82 8.27
CA CYS A 182 -15.70 -14.89 8.99
C CYS A 182 -15.10 -16.30 8.91
N ARG A 183 -13.79 -16.37 8.66
CA ARG A 183 -13.01 -17.61 8.48
C ARG A 183 -11.69 -17.53 9.27
N LYS A 184 -10.96 -18.64 9.43
CA LYS A 184 -9.68 -18.61 10.17
C LYS A 184 -8.60 -17.96 9.29
N PRO A 185 -7.62 -17.23 9.86
CA PRO A 185 -6.55 -16.61 9.06
C PRO A 185 -5.83 -17.55 8.09
N SER A 186 -5.52 -18.78 8.53
CA SER A 186 -4.83 -19.80 7.73
C SER A 186 -5.64 -20.33 6.54
N GLU A 187 -6.95 -20.09 6.52
CA GLU A 187 -7.86 -20.50 5.45
C GLU A 187 -8.02 -19.41 4.39
N VAL A 188 -7.57 -18.17 4.65
CA VAL A 188 -7.96 -16.95 3.93
C VAL A 188 -6.80 -16.33 3.15
N TYR A 189 -7.07 -15.90 1.93
CA TYR A 189 -6.13 -15.18 1.06
C TYR A 189 -6.11 -13.67 1.33
N SER A 190 -4.94 -13.06 1.12
CA SER A 190 -4.73 -11.61 1.19
C SER A 190 -5.68 -10.84 0.26
N TYR A 191 -6.14 -9.67 0.71
CA TYR A 191 -6.94 -8.75 -0.11
C TYR A 191 -6.20 -8.31 -1.38
N SER A 192 -4.87 -8.29 -1.38
CA SER A 192 -4.04 -8.04 -2.57
C SER A 192 -4.34 -9.01 -3.72
N LEU A 193 -4.83 -10.22 -3.43
CA LEU A 193 -5.19 -11.22 -4.45
C LEU A 193 -6.63 -11.07 -4.95
N GLN A 194 -7.46 -10.21 -4.33
CA GLN A 194 -8.89 -10.08 -4.63
C GLN A 194 -9.16 -9.83 -6.12
N SER A 195 -8.34 -9.02 -6.79
CA SER A 195 -8.47 -8.73 -8.22
C SER A 195 -8.42 -9.96 -9.12
N TYR A 196 -7.66 -10.98 -8.71
CA TYR A 196 -7.41 -12.20 -9.48
C TYR A 196 -8.31 -13.38 -9.06
N LEU A 197 -9.06 -13.24 -7.96
CA LEU A 197 -9.86 -14.31 -7.35
C LEU A 197 -11.37 -14.04 -7.36
N LYS A 198 -11.82 -12.93 -7.97
CA LYS A 198 -13.23 -12.46 -7.96
C LYS A 198 -14.27 -13.50 -8.41
N ASN A 199 -13.89 -14.40 -9.31
CA ASN A 199 -14.79 -15.39 -9.92
C ASN A 199 -14.58 -16.81 -9.34
N SER A 200 -13.89 -16.93 -8.20
CA SER A 200 -13.60 -18.21 -7.54
C SER A 200 -14.26 -18.29 -6.17
N ASP A 201 -14.59 -19.50 -5.71
CA ASP A 201 -15.13 -19.75 -4.36
C ASP A 201 -14.06 -19.61 -3.25
N LEU A 202 -12.86 -19.11 -3.56
CA LEU A 202 -11.76 -18.99 -2.63
C LEU A 202 -11.97 -17.82 -1.65
N PRO A 203 -11.77 -18.03 -0.35
CA PRO A 203 -12.01 -17.00 0.64
C PRO A 203 -10.90 -15.95 0.64
N VAL A 204 -11.21 -14.77 0.13
CA VAL A 204 -10.33 -13.59 0.17
C VAL A 204 -10.77 -12.66 1.30
N SER A 205 -9.82 -12.07 2.04
CA SER A 205 -10.09 -11.00 3.01
C SER A 205 -10.95 -9.89 2.40
N SER A 206 -11.92 -9.36 3.16
CA SER A 206 -12.65 -8.14 2.81
C SER A 206 -11.90 -6.85 3.15
N ILE A 207 -10.75 -6.96 3.83
CA ILE A 207 -9.95 -5.85 4.34
C ILE A 207 -8.54 -5.87 3.75
N ASP A 208 -8.10 -4.73 3.24
CA ASP A 208 -6.72 -4.46 2.88
C ASP A 208 -5.87 -4.32 4.16
N PHE A 209 -5.16 -5.39 4.52
CA PHE A 209 -4.34 -5.47 5.72
C PHE A 209 -2.88 -5.10 5.39
N PRO A 210 -2.23 -4.19 6.17
CA PRO A 210 -0.79 -3.98 6.07
C PRO A 210 0.00 -5.29 6.27
N GLU A 211 1.09 -5.48 5.51
CA GLU A 211 1.86 -6.75 5.46
C GLU A 211 2.30 -7.28 6.85
N LYS A 212 2.63 -6.39 7.80
CA LYS A 212 2.95 -6.78 9.19
C LYS A 212 1.75 -7.45 9.87
N ILE A 213 0.53 -6.97 9.63
CA ILE A 213 -0.69 -7.63 10.12
C ILE A 213 -0.91 -8.94 9.36
N GLU A 214 -0.83 -8.98 8.03
CA GLU A 214 -1.03 -10.24 7.28
C GLU A 214 -0.09 -11.36 7.76
N SER A 215 1.16 -11.01 8.03
CA SER A 215 2.18 -11.91 8.58
C SER A 215 1.97 -12.24 10.06
N PHE A 216 1.42 -11.31 10.85
CA PHE A 216 0.98 -11.59 12.22
C PHE A 216 -0.20 -12.56 12.25
N LEU A 217 -1.21 -12.36 11.39
CA LEU A 217 -2.40 -13.19 11.27
C LEU A 217 -2.07 -14.58 10.70
N GLY A 218 -1.20 -14.64 9.69
CA GLY A 218 -0.94 -15.83 8.89
C GLY A 218 -1.89 -15.98 7.70
N LEU A 219 -2.25 -14.87 7.03
CA LEU A 219 -3.02 -14.91 5.78
C LEU A 219 -2.19 -15.49 4.63
N LYS A 220 -2.82 -16.21 3.71
CA LYS A 220 -2.18 -16.71 2.50
C LYS A 220 -1.91 -15.56 1.53
N ARG A 221 -0.64 -15.15 1.40
CA ARG A 221 -0.17 -14.12 0.44
C ARG A 221 0.24 -14.69 -0.91
N LEU A 222 0.42 -16.01 -1.00
CA LEU A 222 0.57 -16.75 -2.24
C LEU A 222 -0.56 -17.76 -2.37
N LEU A 223 -0.90 -18.12 -3.61
CA LEU A 223 -1.65 -19.34 -3.89
C LEU A 223 -0.81 -20.58 -3.55
N ASP A 224 -1.49 -21.66 -3.20
CA ASP A 224 -0.92 -23.01 -3.13
C ASP A 224 -1.22 -23.77 -4.42
N LEU A 225 -0.53 -24.90 -4.64
CA LEU A 225 -0.54 -25.61 -5.91
C LEU A 225 -1.94 -26.07 -6.33
N GLU A 226 -2.72 -26.65 -5.41
CA GLU A 226 -4.08 -27.14 -5.65
C GLU A 226 -4.97 -26.01 -6.17
N ASN A 227 -4.93 -24.84 -5.53
CA ASN A 227 -5.73 -23.70 -5.94
C ASN A 227 -5.20 -23.02 -7.22
N CYS A 228 -3.89 -23.03 -7.48
CA CYS A 228 -3.35 -22.64 -8.79
C CYS A 228 -3.91 -23.51 -9.93
N LEU A 229 -3.87 -24.84 -9.77
CA LEU A 229 -4.33 -25.77 -10.80
C LEU A 229 -5.85 -25.67 -11.02
N MET A 230 -6.65 -25.60 -9.95
CA MET A 230 -8.09 -25.37 -10.02
C MET A 230 -8.43 -24.07 -10.78
N LEU A 231 -7.69 -22.98 -10.54
CA LEU A 231 -7.91 -21.72 -11.25
C LEU A 231 -7.48 -21.77 -12.73
N LEU A 232 -6.44 -22.53 -13.10
CA LEU A 232 -6.11 -22.78 -14.51
C LEU A 232 -7.24 -23.51 -15.22
N GLU A 233 -7.80 -24.56 -14.61
CA GLU A 233 -8.94 -25.30 -15.17
C GLU A 233 -10.20 -24.42 -15.30
N GLN A 234 -10.49 -23.58 -14.29
CA GLN A 234 -11.58 -22.61 -14.35
C GLN A 234 -11.38 -21.58 -15.47
N ILE A 235 -10.15 -21.12 -15.72
CA ILE A 235 -9.86 -20.23 -16.86
C ILE A 235 -10.02 -20.98 -18.19
N ALA A 236 -9.44 -22.17 -18.34
CA ALA A 236 -9.52 -22.96 -19.57
C ALA A 236 -10.98 -23.15 -20.03
N ASN A 237 -11.86 -23.56 -19.11
CA ASN A 237 -13.29 -23.76 -19.37
C ASN A 237 -14.05 -22.46 -19.73
N ASN A 238 -13.59 -21.28 -19.30
CA ASN A 238 -14.29 -20.00 -19.50
C ASN A 238 -13.61 -19.05 -20.51
N TYR A 239 -12.40 -19.36 -20.98
CA TYR A 239 -11.54 -18.44 -21.73
C TYR A 239 -12.19 -17.90 -23.01
N TYR A 240 -13.02 -18.70 -23.68
CA TYR A 240 -13.77 -18.29 -24.88
C TYR A 240 -14.62 -17.03 -24.68
N PHE A 241 -15.14 -16.82 -23.46
CA PHE A 241 -16.02 -15.71 -23.13
C PHE A 241 -15.30 -14.52 -22.50
N SER A 242 -14.29 -14.76 -21.63
CA SER A 242 -13.61 -13.69 -20.88
C SER A 242 -12.33 -13.18 -21.54
N LYS A 243 -11.55 -14.07 -22.16
CA LYS A 243 -10.16 -13.85 -22.57
C LYS A 243 -9.27 -13.17 -21.50
N ASP A 244 -9.50 -13.48 -20.21
CA ASP A 244 -8.74 -12.85 -19.11
C ASP A 244 -7.32 -13.42 -19.01
N THR A 245 -6.41 -12.83 -19.79
CA THR A 245 -4.99 -13.12 -19.75
C THR A 245 -4.30 -12.60 -18.48
N LYS A 246 -4.89 -11.64 -17.75
CA LYS A 246 -4.30 -11.10 -16.51
C LYS A 246 -4.40 -12.12 -15.38
N GLN A 247 -5.56 -12.74 -15.23
CA GLN A 247 -5.75 -13.82 -14.25
C GLN A 247 -4.82 -15.00 -14.56
N LEU A 248 -4.73 -15.40 -15.83
CA LEU A 248 -3.85 -16.49 -16.29
C LEU A 248 -2.38 -16.22 -15.98
N TYR A 249 -1.87 -15.02 -16.33
CA TYR A 249 -0.48 -14.67 -16.11
C TYR A 249 -0.13 -14.52 -14.62
N PHE A 250 -1.07 -14.04 -13.79
CA PHE A 250 -0.91 -14.04 -12.33
C PHE A 250 -0.74 -15.47 -11.78
N ILE A 251 -1.54 -16.44 -12.22
CA ILE A 251 -1.41 -17.83 -11.75
C ILE A 251 -0.07 -18.44 -12.19
N TYR A 252 0.42 -18.11 -13.39
CA TYR A 252 1.78 -18.49 -13.81
C TYR A 252 2.86 -17.88 -12.91
N GLU A 253 2.74 -16.62 -12.50
CA GLU A 253 3.65 -16.01 -11.53
C GLU A 253 3.63 -16.74 -10.17
N GLN A 254 2.44 -17.08 -9.67
CA GLN A 254 2.29 -17.88 -8.44
C GLN A 254 2.93 -19.27 -8.56
N LEU A 255 2.75 -19.95 -9.69
CA LEU A 255 3.40 -21.25 -9.96
C LEU A 255 4.93 -21.15 -10.03
N ASN A 256 5.49 -20.09 -10.63
CA ASN A 256 6.94 -19.84 -10.60
C ASN A 256 7.44 -19.69 -9.15
N ASN A 257 6.72 -18.92 -8.33
CA ASN A 257 7.07 -18.69 -6.94
C ASN A 257 6.99 -19.98 -6.09
N LEU A 258 6.03 -20.88 -6.35
CA LEU A 258 5.98 -22.20 -5.71
C LEU A 258 7.18 -23.06 -6.09
N ILE A 259 7.50 -23.18 -7.39
CA ILE A 259 8.62 -23.98 -7.90
C ILE A 259 9.98 -23.46 -7.39
N GLU A 260 10.15 -22.14 -7.28
CA GLU A 260 11.40 -21.56 -6.80
C GLU A 260 11.64 -21.73 -5.30
N ASN A 261 10.58 -21.83 -4.49
CA ASN A 261 10.70 -22.13 -3.06
C ASN A 261 10.84 -23.64 -2.78
N ASN A 262 10.18 -24.50 -3.57
CA ASN A 262 10.17 -25.96 -3.39
C ASN A 262 10.72 -26.72 -4.62
N PRO A 263 11.99 -26.52 -5.05
CA PRO A 263 12.55 -27.08 -6.29
C PRO A 263 12.77 -28.61 -6.30
N HIS A 264 12.27 -29.32 -5.27
CA HIS A 264 12.38 -30.77 -5.10
C HIS A 264 11.02 -31.43 -4.80
N GLU A 265 9.93 -30.68 -4.76
CA GLU A 265 8.59 -31.26 -4.78
C GLU A 265 8.22 -31.56 -6.24
N GLU A 266 8.40 -32.81 -6.67
CA GLU A 266 7.65 -33.32 -7.82
C GLU A 266 6.16 -33.14 -7.54
N PHE A 267 5.41 -32.59 -8.51
CA PHE A 267 3.98 -32.37 -8.35
C PHE A 267 3.25 -33.70 -8.21
N SER A 268 2.90 -34.06 -6.97
CA SER A 268 2.21 -35.30 -6.59
C SER A 268 0.70 -35.28 -6.89
N ILE A 269 0.25 -34.29 -7.66
CA ILE A 269 -1.12 -34.12 -8.14
C ILE A 269 -1.17 -34.63 -9.58
N ASP A 270 -2.26 -35.30 -9.95
CA ASP A 270 -2.51 -35.71 -11.33
C ASP A 270 -2.58 -34.47 -12.24
N LEU A 271 -1.74 -34.43 -13.26
CA LEU A 271 -1.67 -33.33 -14.24
C LEU A 271 -2.36 -33.67 -15.56
N GLU A 272 -2.92 -34.88 -15.75
CA GLU A 272 -3.49 -35.31 -17.03
C GLU A 272 -4.70 -34.47 -17.48
N SER A 273 -5.43 -33.86 -16.55
CA SER A 273 -6.55 -32.94 -16.85
C SER A 273 -6.11 -31.49 -17.18
N ILE A 274 -4.85 -31.12 -16.90
CA ILE A 274 -4.42 -29.73 -16.98
C ILE A 274 -4.24 -29.29 -18.43
N GLN A 275 -4.78 -28.11 -18.73
CA GLN A 275 -4.69 -27.48 -20.05
C GLN A 275 -3.96 -26.14 -19.96
N LEU A 276 -3.24 -25.77 -21.01
CA LEU A 276 -2.59 -24.46 -21.16
C LEU A 276 -2.97 -23.81 -22.49
N LEU A 277 -2.89 -22.47 -22.52
CA LEU A 277 -3.11 -21.66 -23.71
C LEU A 277 -2.01 -21.89 -24.76
N ALA A 278 -2.39 -22.34 -25.95
CA ALA A 278 -1.50 -22.52 -27.09
C ALA A 278 -1.48 -21.31 -28.04
N CYS A 279 -0.54 -21.31 -28.98
CA CYS A 279 -0.34 -20.24 -29.96
C CYS A 279 -1.51 -20.11 -30.96
N ASP A 280 -2.48 -21.02 -30.97
CA ASP A 280 -3.72 -20.90 -31.74
C ASP A 280 -4.84 -20.07 -31.06
N ASP A 281 -4.57 -19.59 -29.83
CA ASP A 281 -5.48 -18.94 -28.88
C ASP A 281 -6.56 -19.86 -28.27
N LEU A 282 -6.34 -21.17 -28.22
CA LEU A 282 -7.17 -22.16 -27.52
C LEU A 282 -6.39 -22.84 -26.38
N PHE A 283 -7.12 -23.49 -25.46
CA PHE A 283 -6.53 -24.32 -24.40
C PHE A 283 -6.46 -25.78 -24.84
N HIS A 284 -5.29 -26.41 -24.66
CA HIS A 284 -5.02 -27.81 -25.04
C HIS A 284 -4.35 -28.56 -23.88
N PRO A 285 -4.49 -29.90 -23.78
CA PRO A 285 -3.86 -30.71 -22.72
C PRO A 285 -2.34 -30.59 -22.71
N ILE A 286 -1.72 -30.55 -21.52
CA ILE A 286 -0.24 -30.44 -21.41
C ILE A 286 0.52 -31.60 -22.09
N SER A 287 -0.11 -32.76 -22.23
CA SER A 287 0.45 -33.95 -22.89
C SER A 287 0.58 -33.81 -24.42
N GLU A 288 -0.19 -32.92 -25.04
CA GLU A 288 -0.17 -32.61 -26.47
C GLU A 288 0.69 -31.38 -26.80
N LEU A 289 1.23 -30.72 -25.77
CA LEU A 289 1.93 -29.45 -25.88
C LEU A 289 3.46 -29.57 -25.85
N TYR A 290 4.09 -28.62 -26.52
CA TYR A 290 5.52 -28.45 -26.66
C TYR A 290 5.89 -26.97 -26.50
N TYR A 291 7.14 -26.69 -26.15
CA TYR A 291 7.65 -25.32 -26.12
C TYR A 291 9.01 -25.19 -26.79
N ILE A 292 9.20 -24.14 -27.59
CA ILE A 292 10.47 -23.87 -28.28
C ILE A 292 11.49 -23.34 -27.26
N ALA A 293 12.71 -23.88 -27.30
CA ALA A 293 13.82 -23.37 -26.51
C ALA A 293 14.07 -21.87 -26.77
N PRO A 294 14.11 -20.98 -25.76
CA PRO A 294 14.26 -19.53 -25.96
C PRO A 294 15.49 -19.15 -26.81
N GLU A 295 16.59 -19.85 -26.62
CA GLU A 295 17.85 -19.76 -27.35
C GLU A 295 17.72 -19.96 -28.88
N LEU A 296 16.69 -20.66 -29.37
CA LEU A 296 16.43 -20.83 -30.81
C LEU A 296 15.94 -19.54 -31.49
N ASN A 297 15.32 -18.62 -30.74
CA ASN A 297 14.78 -17.35 -31.23
C ASN A 297 13.79 -17.47 -32.43
N LEU A 298 13.06 -18.59 -32.53
CA LEU A 298 12.01 -18.79 -33.54
C LEU A 298 10.72 -18.04 -33.17
N PRO A 299 9.92 -17.58 -34.14
CA PRO A 299 8.64 -16.94 -33.87
C PRO A 299 7.58 -17.95 -33.43
N SER A 300 6.80 -17.57 -32.42
CA SER A 300 5.57 -18.26 -31.98
C SER A 300 4.49 -18.18 -33.07
N LYS A 301 4.48 -19.15 -33.98
CA LYS A 301 3.43 -19.28 -35.01
C LYS A 301 2.14 -19.83 -34.43
N ARG A 302 1.03 -19.51 -35.11
CA ARG A 302 -0.28 -20.10 -34.80
C ARG A 302 -0.25 -21.62 -34.99
N ASN A 303 -0.20 -22.36 -33.90
CA ASN A 303 -0.03 -23.81 -33.85
C ASN A 303 -0.63 -24.33 -32.52
N PRO A 304 -1.47 -25.40 -32.54
CA PRO A 304 -2.14 -25.90 -31.34
C PRO A 304 -1.19 -26.64 -30.38
N ASN A 305 -0.11 -27.22 -30.89
CA ASN A 305 0.87 -27.98 -30.10
C ASN A 305 1.99 -27.10 -29.51
N LEU A 306 1.97 -25.78 -29.72
CA LEU A 306 2.95 -24.84 -29.16
C LEU A 306 2.33 -23.98 -28.05
N VAL A 307 2.87 -24.06 -26.83
CA VAL A 307 2.43 -23.20 -25.71
C VAL A 307 2.64 -21.72 -26.03
N LYS A 308 1.62 -20.89 -25.77
CA LYS A 308 1.73 -19.44 -25.89
C LYS A 308 2.46 -18.87 -24.67
N PHE A 309 3.66 -18.34 -24.89
CA PHE A 309 4.41 -17.63 -23.86
C PHE A 309 3.70 -16.32 -23.45
N PRO A 310 3.70 -15.95 -22.17
CA PRO A 310 3.20 -14.65 -21.71
C PRO A 310 3.90 -13.47 -22.41
N GLU A 311 3.12 -12.46 -22.76
CA GLU A 311 3.59 -11.22 -23.40
C GLU A 311 4.17 -10.19 -22.40
N ILE A 312 4.31 -10.55 -21.12
CA ILE A 312 4.88 -9.72 -20.05
C ILE A 312 6.41 -9.58 -20.24
N ASP A 313 7.02 -8.49 -19.72
CA ASP A 313 8.48 -8.30 -19.71
C ASP A 313 9.17 -9.55 -19.12
N ARG A 314 9.99 -10.22 -19.95
CA ARG A 314 10.63 -11.53 -19.69
C ARG A 314 11.55 -11.58 -18.47
N LYS A 315 11.71 -10.46 -17.75
CA LYS A 315 12.46 -10.33 -16.51
C LYS A 315 11.66 -10.71 -15.26
N SER A 316 10.32 -10.77 -15.33
CA SER A 316 9.47 -10.91 -14.14
C SER A 316 9.46 -12.31 -13.54
N PHE A 317 9.31 -13.36 -14.35
CA PHE A 317 9.35 -14.77 -13.91
C PHE A 317 9.77 -15.70 -15.07
N ASN A 318 10.27 -16.89 -14.75
CA ASN A 318 10.80 -17.83 -15.75
C ASN A 318 9.76 -18.90 -16.12
N PHE A 319 8.86 -18.56 -17.04
CA PHE A 319 7.79 -19.46 -17.50
C PHE A 319 8.29 -20.84 -17.98
N ALA A 320 9.51 -20.94 -18.53
CA ALA A 320 10.08 -22.21 -18.96
C ALA A 320 10.37 -23.18 -17.79
N LYS A 321 10.50 -22.70 -16.54
CA LYS A 321 10.53 -23.57 -15.35
C LYS A 321 9.20 -24.30 -15.14
N ILE A 322 8.08 -23.59 -15.29
CA ILE A 322 6.72 -24.14 -15.11
C ILE A 322 6.47 -25.21 -16.17
N LEU A 323 6.81 -24.93 -17.43
CA LEU A 323 6.65 -25.90 -18.52
C LEU A 323 7.51 -27.15 -18.28
N SER A 324 8.74 -26.99 -17.80
CA SER A 324 9.59 -28.12 -17.41
C SER A 324 9.07 -28.89 -16.19
N ALA A 325 8.46 -28.22 -15.21
CA ALA A 325 7.90 -28.85 -14.01
C ALA A 325 6.58 -29.58 -14.30
N PHE A 326 5.83 -29.15 -15.32
CA PHE A 326 4.68 -29.89 -15.88
C PHE A 326 5.10 -30.97 -16.90
N GLY A 327 6.40 -31.25 -17.09
CA GLY A 327 6.90 -32.28 -18.00
C GLY A 327 6.68 -32.00 -19.49
N ILE A 328 6.32 -30.77 -19.86
CA ILE A 328 6.02 -30.36 -21.24
C ILE A 328 7.31 -30.40 -22.07
N LYS A 329 7.23 -30.94 -23.29
CA LYS A 329 8.43 -31.26 -24.08
C LYS A 329 9.06 -29.99 -24.67
N LYS A 330 10.34 -29.78 -24.37
CA LYS A 330 11.16 -28.72 -24.96
C LYS A 330 11.63 -29.13 -26.36
N ILE A 331 11.28 -28.35 -27.38
CA ILE A 331 11.87 -28.44 -28.72
C ILE A 331 13.23 -27.75 -28.69
N SER A 332 14.29 -28.54 -28.92
CA SER A 332 15.70 -28.14 -28.90
C SER A 332 16.26 -27.92 -30.30
N LEU A 333 17.58 -27.70 -30.42
CA LEU A 333 18.27 -27.73 -31.72
C LEU A 333 18.23 -29.12 -32.36
N ASP A 334 18.29 -30.19 -31.56
CA ASP A 334 18.35 -31.58 -32.05
C ASP A 334 16.99 -32.06 -32.59
N ASP A 335 15.89 -31.41 -32.18
CA ASP A 335 14.52 -31.60 -32.68
C ASP A 335 14.24 -30.87 -34.01
N ILE A 336 15.19 -30.07 -34.50
CA ILE A 336 15.04 -29.22 -35.68
C ILE A 336 15.95 -29.72 -36.80
N LYS A 337 15.34 -29.93 -37.97
CA LYS A 337 16.01 -30.30 -39.21
C LYS A 337 16.04 -29.11 -40.14
N ILE A 338 17.02 -29.09 -41.04
CA ILE A 338 17.05 -28.14 -42.16
C ILE A 338 16.33 -28.79 -43.35
N ASN A 339 15.43 -28.03 -43.97
CA ASN A 339 14.77 -28.40 -45.22
C ASN A 339 15.21 -27.43 -46.33
N TYR A 340 15.53 -27.97 -47.50
CA TYR A 340 15.91 -27.20 -48.70
C TYR A 340 15.53 -27.97 -49.96
N ASN A 341 15.26 -27.25 -51.06
CA ASN A 341 14.67 -27.84 -52.27
C ASN A 341 15.64 -28.07 -53.44
N SER A 342 16.80 -27.41 -53.46
CA SER A 342 17.80 -27.54 -54.53
C SER A 342 19.17 -27.00 -54.10
N GLU A 343 20.22 -27.79 -54.27
CA GLU A 343 21.61 -27.37 -54.02
C GLU A 343 22.24 -26.82 -55.32
N ASN A 344 22.58 -25.52 -55.36
CA ASN A 344 23.42 -24.96 -56.42
C ASN A 344 24.74 -24.48 -55.81
N HIS A 345 25.89 -25.05 -56.20
CA HIS A 345 27.19 -24.59 -55.68
C HIS A 345 27.44 -23.11 -55.99
N CYS A 346 27.85 -22.34 -54.98
CA CYS A 346 28.23 -20.94 -55.14
C CYS A 346 29.70 -20.82 -55.54
N SER A 347 29.96 -20.43 -56.79
CA SER A 347 31.31 -20.12 -57.29
C SER A 347 31.79 -18.70 -56.99
N VAL A 348 30.87 -17.79 -56.63
CA VAL A 348 31.16 -16.36 -56.44
C VAL A 348 31.86 -16.09 -55.11
N LEU A 349 31.29 -16.57 -54.00
CA LEU A 349 31.85 -16.34 -52.66
C LEU A 349 33.28 -16.88 -52.50
N PRO A 350 33.60 -18.14 -52.89
CA PRO A 350 34.97 -18.62 -52.80
C PRO A 350 35.95 -17.79 -53.60
N LYS A 351 35.58 -17.39 -54.83
CA LYS A 351 36.42 -16.54 -55.67
C LYS A 351 36.69 -15.18 -55.00
N LEU A 352 35.68 -14.52 -54.44
CA LEU A 352 35.85 -13.24 -53.74
C LEU A 352 36.71 -13.40 -52.47
N ILE A 353 36.52 -14.45 -51.69
CA ILE A 353 37.34 -14.73 -50.49
C ILE A 353 38.80 -14.95 -50.87
N GLN A 354 39.06 -15.66 -51.98
CA GLN A 354 40.42 -15.87 -52.51
C GLN A 354 41.06 -14.56 -53.01
N GLU A 355 40.32 -13.74 -53.77
CA GLU A 355 40.80 -12.44 -54.27
C GLU A 355 41.05 -11.42 -53.14
N ARG A 356 40.29 -11.50 -52.04
CA ARG A 356 40.35 -10.55 -50.91
C ARG A 356 41.19 -11.03 -49.73
N ALA A 357 41.74 -12.24 -49.78
CA ALA A 357 42.52 -12.85 -48.71
C ALA A 357 43.67 -11.95 -48.19
N SER A 358 44.34 -11.21 -49.08
CA SER A 358 45.41 -10.26 -48.72
C SER A 358 44.89 -9.07 -47.92
N CYS A 359 43.75 -8.49 -48.28
CA CYS A 359 43.13 -7.38 -47.54
C CYS A 359 42.63 -7.83 -46.16
N ILE A 360 41.95 -8.99 -46.12
CA ILE A 360 41.50 -9.62 -44.87
C ILE A 360 42.73 -9.90 -43.97
N SER A 361 43.82 -10.43 -44.54
CA SER A 361 45.06 -10.65 -43.78
C SER A 361 45.68 -9.37 -43.25
N VAL A 362 45.71 -8.27 -44.02
CA VAL A 362 46.27 -6.99 -43.55
C VAL A 362 45.47 -6.45 -42.36
N TYR A 363 44.14 -6.55 -42.40
CA TYR A 363 43.27 -6.15 -41.29
C TYR A 363 43.54 -6.96 -40.01
N LEU A 364 43.73 -8.28 -40.14
CA LEU A 364 43.97 -9.19 -39.01
C LEU A 364 45.39 -9.11 -38.40
N THR A 365 46.37 -8.51 -39.08
CA THR A 365 47.81 -8.62 -38.72
C THR A 365 48.43 -7.33 -38.17
N SER A 366 47.62 -6.35 -37.80
CA SER A 366 47.90 -4.90 -37.60
C SER A 366 49.03 -4.45 -36.65
N SER A 367 49.94 -5.33 -36.20
CA SER A 367 51.23 -4.91 -35.61
C SER A 367 52.40 -5.91 -35.66
N SER A 368 52.22 -7.22 -35.89
CA SER A 368 53.33 -8.18 -35.66
C SER A 368 53.28 -9.60 -36.28
N TYR A 369 52.21 -10.02 -36.97
CA TYR A 369 52.12 -11.39 -37.53
C TYR A 369 52.35 -11.43 -39.04
N ASP A 370 52.87 -12.57 -39.52
CA ASP A 370 53.12 -12.81 -40.95
C ASP A 370 51.82 -12.77 -41.76
N LYS A 371 51.76 -11.85 -42.74
CA LYS A 371 50.64 -11.72 -43.69
C LYS A 371 50.48 -13.00 -44.52
N GLN A 372 51.57 -13.69 -44.86
CA GLN A 372 51.50 -14.92 -45.68
C GLN A 372 50.85 -16.09 -44.92
N TYR A 373 51.07 -16.21 -43.60
CA TYR A 373 50.42 -17.22 -42.77
C TYR A 373 48.89 -17.13 -42.83
N TRP A 374 48.33 -15.93 -42.69
CA TRP A 374 46.87 -15.74 -42.72
C TRP A 374 46.28 -15.92 -44.11
N ILE A 375 46.95 -15.45 -45.17
CA ILE A 375 46.55 -15.74 -46.56
C ILE A 375 46.49 -17.25 -46.80
N ASN A 376 47.55 -17.99 -46.44
CA ASN A 376 47.61 -19.44 -46.60
C ASN A 376 46.50 -20.16 -45.79
N LYS A 377 46.27 -19.73 -44.54
CA LYS A 377 45.23 -20.28 -43.66
C LYS A 377 43.82 -20.05 -44.22
N ILE A 378 43.52 -18.86 -44.75
CA ILE A 378 42.23 -18.54 -45.36
C ILE A 378 41.99 -19.44 -46.58
N ILE A 379 42.98 -19.56 -47.48
CA ILE A 379 42.87 -20.39 -48.69
C ILE A 379 42.69 -21.87 -48.32
N GLN A 380 43.53 -22.43 -47.44
CA GLN A 380 43.42 -23.82 -47.00
C GLN A 380 42.06 -24.13 -46.33
N ARG A 381 41.49 -23.18 -45.59
CA ARG A 381 40.16 -23.35 -44.99
C ARG A 381 39.04 -23.25 -46.02
N LEU A 382 39.20 -22.38 -47.01
CA LEU A 382 38.25 -22.23 -48.10
C LEU A 382 38.18 -23.47 -49.00
N GLU A 383 39.32 -24.14 -49.26
CA GLU A 383 39.39 -25.41 -50.01
C GLU A 383 38.51 -26.52 -49.41
N ASN A 384 38.21 -26.43 -48.11
CA ASN A 384 37.42 -27.41 -47.36
C ASN A 384 36.00 -26.91 -47.02
N LEU A 385 35.59 -25.74 -47.53
CA LEU A 385 34.30 -25.09 -47.23
C LEU A 385 33.33 -25.21 -48.40
N THR A 386 32.23 -25.94 -48.20
CA THR A 386 31.16 -26.03 -49.21
C THR A 386 30.19 -24.86 -49.04
N ILE A 387 29.83 -24.18 -50.14
CA ILE A 387 28.83 -23.10 -50.11
C ILE A 387 27.75 -23.37 -51.17
N TYR A 388 26.50 -23.42 -50.73
CA TYR A 388 25.32 -23.62 -51.57
C TYR A 388 24.40 -22.40 -51.58
N ARG A 389 23.96 -22.02 -52.78
CA ARG A 389 22.80 -21.15 -53.02
C ARG A 389 21.57 -22.04 -53.23
N VAL A 390 20.56 -21.87 -52.39
CA VAL A 390 19.30 -22.62 -52.44
C VAL A 390 18.12 -21.67 -52.72
N GLU A 391 17.04 -22.15 -53.32
CA GLU A 391 15.86 -21.31 -53.56
C GLU A 391 15.02 -21.12 -52.29
N LYS A 392 14.92 -22.18 -51.48
CA LYS A 392 14.25 -22.20 -50.18
C LYS A 392 15.13 -22.90 -49.15
N LEU A 393 15.08 -22.39 -47.94
CA LEU A 393 15.74 -22.93 -46.75
C LEU A 393 14.79 -22.70 -45.57
N SER A 394 14.56 -23.71 -44.75
CA SER A 394 13.68 -23.62 -43.58
C SER A 394 14.16 -24.49 -42.43
N TYR A 395 13.90 -24.04 -41.21
CA TYR A 395 13.89 -24.89 -40.03
C TYR A 395 12.57 -25.67 -40.01
N TYR A 396 12.64 -26.99 -39.87
CA TYR A 396 11.49 -27.89 -39.80
C TYR A 396 11.56 -28.78 -38.56
N SER A 397 10.44 -28.92 -37.83
CA SER A 397 10.31 -29.92 -36.77
C SER A 397 9.03 -30.74 -36.95
N SER A 398 9.22 -32.03 -37.22
CA SER A 398 8.14 -33.01 -37.41
C SER A 398 7.34 -33.31 -36.14
N ASN A 399 7.84 -32.91 -34.96
CA ASN A 399 7.19 -33.17 -33.67
C ASN A 399 5.90 -32.33 -33.47
N ILE A 400 5.77 -31.23 -34.22
CA ILE A 400 4.74 -30.19 -34.06
C ILE A 400 4.26 -29.61 -35.41
N ASP A 401 4.63 -30.25 -36.53
CA ASP A 401 4.46 -29.77 -37.91
C ASP A 401 4.80 -28.28 -38.10
N TYR A 402 5.98 -27.88 -37.62
CA TYR A 402 6.44 -26.50 -37.66
C TYR A 402 7.48 -26.31 -38.76
N GLU A 403 7.26 -25.34 -39.66
CA GLU A 403 8.24 -24.86 -40.63
C GLU A 403 8.44 -23.34 -40.49
N GLU A 404 9.70 -22.87 -40.44
CA GLU A 404 10.07 -21.44 -40.49
C GLU A 404 11.11 -21.17 -41.58
N PRO A 405 10.82 -20.32 -42.59
CA PRO A 405 11.79 -19.96 -43.62
C PRO A 405 12.93 -19.14 -43.04
N ILE A 406 14.16 -19.51 -43.40
CA ILE A 406 15.39 -18.81 -43.04
C ILE A 406 16.17 -18.46 -44.29
N TYR A 407 17.05 -17.46 -44.19
CA TYR A 407 17.81 -16.98 -45.35
C TYR A 407 19.21 -17.60 -45.45
N ASN A 408 19.73 -18.16 -44.36
CA ASN A 408 21.07 -18.74 -44.29
C ASN A 408 21.17 -19.72 -43.12
N PHE A 409 22.05 -20.71 -43.28
CA PHE A 409 22.41 -21.70 -42.27
C PHE A 409 23.87 -22.13 -42.47
N TYR A 410 24.50 -22.65 -41.42
CA TYR A 410 25.85 -23.20 -41.46
C TYR A 410 25.89 -24.51 -40.67
N ASP A 411 26.14 -25.61 -41.38
CA ASP A 411 26.41 -26.91 -40.80
C ASP A 411 27.90 -27.00 -40.45
N GLU A 412 28.19 -27.01 -39.15
CA GLU A 412 29.54 -27.15 -38.61
C GLU A 412 30.11 -28.57 -38.71
N GLN A 413 29.26 -29.60 -38.91
CA GLN A 413 29.70 -30.99 -39.03
C GLN A 413 30.20 -31.31 -40.45
N SER A 414 29.48 -30.84 -41.49
CA SER A 414 29.92 -30.96 -42.88
C SER A 414 30.75 -29.77 -43.39
N ASN A 415 30.94 -28.72 -42.58
CA ASN A 415 31.54 -27.44 -42.97
C ASN A 415 30.85 -26.83 -44.22
N THR A 416 29.52 -26.79 -44.20
CA THR A 416 28.69 -26.38 -45.34
C THR A 416 27.80 -25.18 -45.01
N ILE A 417 27.90 -24.12 -45.79
CA ILE A 417 27.05 -22.93 -45.69
C ILE A 417 25.95 -22.95 -46.76
N TYR A 418 24.71 -22.74 -46.35
CA TYR A 418 23.54 -22.62 -47.22
C TYR A 418 23.02 -21.18 -47.16
N TYR A 419 22.63 -20.59 -48.28
CA TYR A 419 21.97 -19.27 -48.30
C TYR A 419 20.94 -19.12 -49.43
N VAL A 420 19.97 -18.23 -49.22
CA VAL A 420 18.87 -17.91 -50.14
C VAL A 420 19.10 -16.54 -50.77
N GLY A 421 18.74 -16.38 -52.04
CA GLY A 421 18.76 -15.09 -52.73
C GLY A 421 20.19 -14.62 -53.07
N GLU A 422 20.53 -13.37 -52.74
CA GLU A 422 21.86 -12.78 -52.99
C GLU A 422 22.65 -12.69 -51.68
N TRP A 423 23.93 -13.03 -51.73
CA TRP A 423 24.76 -13.25 -50.54
C TRP A 423 25.05 -11.96 -49.76
N ASN A 424 25.16 -10.84 -50.47
CA ASN A 424 25.33 -9.47 -49.95
C ASN A 424 24.00 -8.79 -49.55
N SER A 425 22.84 -9.44 -49.79
CA SER A 425 21.55 -8.86 -49.41
C SER A 425 21.41 -8.74 -47.89
N ARG A 426 20.69 -7.72 -47.40
CA ARG A 426 20.44 -7.48 -45.96
C ARG A 426 19.83 -8.67 -45.20
N ARG A 427 19.20 -9.61 -45.90
CA ARG A 427 18.65 -10.85 -45.33
C ARG A 427 19.74 -11.87 -44.94
N ASN A 428 20.94 -11.72 -45.50
CA ASN A 428 22.11 -12.57 -45.29
C ASN A 428 23.16 -11.97 -44.35
N SER A 429 22.79 -11.03 -43.47
CA SER A 429 23.69 -10.40 -42.50
C SER A 429 24.49 -11.36 -41.59
N LYS A 430 23.93 -12.53 -41.24
CA LYS A 430 24.63 -13.56 -40.48
C LYS A 430 25.72 -14.31 -41.27
N LEU A 431 25.69 -14.26 -42.60
CA LEU A 431 26.59 -15.02 -43.48
C LEU A 431 28.07 -14.73 -43.21
N GLY A 432 28.42 -13.47 -42.94
CA GLY A 432 29.79 -13.09 -42.58
C GLY A 432 30.29 -13.75 -41.28
N ASN A 433 29.41 -13.95 -40.29
CA ASN A 433 29.77 -14.64 -39.05
C ASN A 433 29.98 -16.16 -39.28
N TYR A 434 29.22 -16.76 -40.20
CA TYR A 434 29.45 -18.15 -40.62
C TYR A 434 30.75 -18.30 -41.40
N LEU A 435 31.05 -17.37 -42.31
CA LEU A 435 32.33 -17.33 -43.03
C LEU A 435 33.53 -17.16 -42.08
N ILE A 436 33.44 -16.26 -41.09
CA ILE A 436 34.46 -16.11 -40.02
C ILE A 436 34.72 -17.46 -39.33
N LYS A 437 33.65 -18.17 -38.95
CA LYS A 437 33.77 -19.43 -38.22
C LYS A 437 34.35 -20.56 -39.08
N ALA A 438 33.87 -20.71 -40.31
CA ALA A 438 34.36 -21.73 -41.26
C ALA A 438 35.84 -21.49 -41.66
N LEU A 439 36.21 -20.23 -41.92
CA LEU A 439 37.59 -19.83 -42.23
C LEU A 439 38.52 -19.82 -41.00
N GLY A 440 38.00 -20.07 -39.79
CA GLY A 440 38.76 -20.08 -38.55
C GLY A 440 39.36 -18.72 -38.18
N LEU A 441 38.66 -17.64 -38.53
CA LEU A 441 39.02 -16.26 -38.17
C LEU A 441 38.48 -15.92 -36.77
N ASN A 442 39.06 -14.92 -36.12
CA ASN A 442 38.62 -14.48 -34.79
C ASN A 442 37.57 -13.36 -34.91
N TYR A 443 36.38 -13.58 -34.32
CA TYR A 443 35.29 -12.59 -34.27
C TYR A 443 35.65 -11.30 -33.51
N ARG A 444 36.77 -11.27 -32.78
CA ARG A 444 37.32 -10.09 -32.10
C ARG A 444 38.28 -9.28 -32.97
N GLU A 445 38.76 -9.86 -34.07
CA GLU A 445 39.70 -9.23 -35.00
C GLU A 445 38.97 -8.77 -36.28
N ILE A 446 37.87 -9.42 -36.67
CA ILE A 446 36.97 -8.97 -37.74
C ILE A 446 35.51 -9.31 -37.41
N THR A 447 34.58 -8.40 -37.74
CA THR A 447 33.12 -8.63 -37.59
C THR A 447 32.54 -9.22 -38.88
N GLY A 448 31.42 -9.94 -38.78
CA GLY A 448 30.77 -10.52 -39.97
C GLY A 448 30.34 -9.47 -40.99
N GLU A 449 29.90 -8.31 -40.54
CA GLU A 449 29.56 -7.16 -41.40
C GLU A 449 30.82 -6.66 -42.14
N ARG A 450 31.93 -6.42 -41.43
CA ARG A 450 33.19 -5.97 -42.04
C ARG A 450 33.76 -6.99 -43.04
N LEU A 451 33.59 -8.30 -42.79
CA LEU A 451 33.98 -9.32 -43.75
C LEU A 451 33.10 -9.31 -45.01
N LEU A 452 31.79 -9.08 -44.88
CA LEU A 452 30.91 -8.94 -46.04
C LEU A 452 31.23 -7.68 -46.84
N ASP A 453 31.49 -6.54 -46.18
CA ASP A 453 31.94 -5.31 -46.84
C ASP A 453 33.22 -5.56 -47.66
N PHE A 454 34.20 -6.30 -47.11
CA PHE A 454 35.44 -6.64 -47.82
C PHE A 454 35.24 -7.59 -49.02
N LEU A 455 34.11 -8.28 -49.11
CA LEU A 455 33.78 -9.13 -50.26
C LEU A 455 32.95 -8.39 -51.31
N ASP A 456 32.13 -7.41 -50.91
CA ASP A 456 31.18 -6.70 -51.79
C ASP A 456 31.79 -5.43 -52.40
N ASN A 457 32.61 -4.71 -51.62
CA ASN A 457 33.25 -3.48 -52.04
C ASN A 457 34.31 -3.70 -53.14
N SER A 458 34.57 -2.63 -53.88
CA SER A 458 35.77 -2.52 -54.70
C SER A 458 37.03 -2.62 -53.85
N MET A 459 38.16 -2.99 -54.47
CA MET A 459 39.47 -2.91 -53.79
C MET A 459 39.76 -1.48 -53.30
N GLU A 460 39.31 -0.46 -54.03
CA GLU A 460 39.56 0.96 -53.78
C GLU A 460 38.95 1.41 -52.44
N GLU A 461 37.68 1.09 -52.21
CA GLU A 461 37.00 1.36 -50.94
C GLU A 461 37.60 0.57 -49.77
N ILE A 462 38.06 -0.66 -50.01
CA ILE A 462 38.69 -1.52 -48.99
C ILE A 462 40.04 -0.95 -48.55
N VAL A 463 40.88 -0.50 -49.48
CA VAL A 463 42.20 0.03 -49.13
C VAL A 463 42.10 1.41 -48.49
N LEU A 464 41.22 2.29 -48.96
CA LEU A 464 40.95 3.58 -48.30
C LEU A 464 40.51 3.34 -46.83
N TYR A 465 39.59 2.41 -46.59
CA TYR A 465 39.20 2.04 -45.23
C TYR A 465 40.37 1.50 -44.39
N LEU A 466 41.25 0.68 -44.97
CA LEU A 466 42.43 0.16 -44.27
C LEU A 466 43.49 1.25 -43.99
N GLN A 467 43.64 2.25 -44.88
CA GLN A 467 44.48 3.43 -44.68
C GLN A 467 43.96 4.30 -43.54
N ASP A 468 42.67 4.65 -43.56
CA ASP A 468 42.01 5.41 -42.49
C ASP A 468 42.05 4.66 -41.14
N SER A 469 42.05 3.32 -41.19
CA SER A 469 42.21 2.45 -40.01
C SER A 469 43.68 2.27 -39.56
N GLY A 470 44.64 2.96 -40.17
CA GLY A 470 46.06 2.92 -39.79
C GLY A 470 46.79 1.61 -40.09
N CYS A 471 46.27 0.77 -40.99
CA CYS A 471 46.89 -0.49 -41.37
C CYS A 471 48.00 -0.30 -42.42
N ASP A 472 49.03 -1.15 -42.40
CA ASP A 472 50.03 -1.21 -43.46
C ASP A 472 49.45 -1.87 -44.73
N VAL A 473 48.87 -1.01 -45.58
CA VAL A 473 48.33 -1.34 -46.90
C VAL A 473 49.38 -1.39 -48.01
N THR A 474 50.68 -1.26 -47.71
CA THR A 474 51.72 -1.13 -48.74
C THR A 474 51.69 -2.33 -49.69
N GLY A 475 51.39 -2.08 -50.97
CA GLY A 475 51.19 -3.11 -51.99
C GLY A 475 49.74 -3.55 -52.22
N LEU A 476 48.73 -2.92 -51.61
CA LEU A 476 47.33 -3.16 -51.91
C LEU A 476 46.78 -2.26 -53.03
N LEU A 477 46.92 -0.92 -52.96
CA LEU A 477 46.48 0.05 -54.00
C LEU A 477 47.24 1.40 -53.99
N PRO A 478 47.01 2.29 -54.99
CA PRO A 478 47.57 3.66 -55.07
C PRO A 478 46.71 4.74 -54.37
N ASP A 479 47.34 5.82 -53.89
CA ASP A 479 46.76 6.79 -52.93
C ASP A 479 45.92 7.95 -53.52
N ASN A 480 44.95 8.50 -52.75
CA ASN A 480 44.90 9.91 -52.22
C ASN A 480 43.49 10.42 -51.73
N GLN A 481 43.49 11.28 -50.67
CA GLN A 481 42.50 12.33 -50.21
C GLN A 481 41.24 12.02 -49.33
N ILE A 482 41.18 12.56 -48.08
CA ILE A 482 39.97 12.95 -47.27
C ILE A 482 40.29 14.07 -46.23
N GLU A 483 39.40 15.04 -45.91
CA GLU A 483 39.26 15.72 -44.57
C GLU A 483 37.94 16.57 -44.38
N ASN A 484 37.55 17.01 -43.15
CA ASN A 484 36.20 17.58 -42.80
C ASN A 484 36.11 18.59 -41.58
N LYS A 485 34.91 19.15 -41.18
CA LYS A 485 34.70 20.23 -40.12
C LYS A 485 33.28 20.33 -39.44
N SER A 486 33.12 20.85 -38.17
CA SER A 486 31.86 21.50 -37.61
C SER A 486 31.79 22.10 -36.12
N GLU A 487 31.33 23.36 -35.95
CA GLU A 487 30.33 24.08 -35.02
C GLU A 487 30.25 24.17 -33.41
N LYS A 488 29.18 24.82 -32.79
CA LYS A 488 29.05 25.51 -31.43
C LYS A 488 27.60 25.64 -30.76
N THR A 489 27.38 25.98 -29.43
CA THR A 489 26.19 26.76 -28.79
C THR A 489 26.22 27.19 -27.23
N PHE A 490 25.14 27.74 -26.55
CA PHE A 490 25.10 28.58 -25.24
C PHE A 490 23.69 28.75 -24.42
N SER A 491 23.57 29.22 -23.11
CA SER A 491 22.44 30.07 -22.39
C SER A 491 22.07 29.97 -20.80
N PHE A 492 21.12 30.79 -20.18
CA PHE A 492 20.77 31.17 -18.68
C PHE A 492 19.29 31.81 -18.42
N LEU A 493 18.62 32.31 -17.28
CA LEU A 493 18.44 32.23 -15.73
C LEU A 493 17.30 33.21 -15.07
N GLY A 494 16.79 33.14 -13.78
CA GLY A 494 15.88 34.16 -13.02
C GLY A 494 15.11 33.86 -11.63
N ASP A 495 14.55 34.85 -10.80
CA ASP A 495 13.76 34.76 -9.45
C ASP A 495 13.14 36.17 -8.85
N ASN A 496 12.43 36.58 -7.71
CA ASN A 496 11.67 36.17 -6.41
C ASN A 496 10.81 37.32 -5.59
N SER A 497 9.95 37.05 -4.53
CA SER A 497 9.42 37.83 -3.27
C SER A 497 8.28 38.97 -3.22
N LEU A 498 7.67 39.65 -2.14
CA LEU A 498 7.06 39.54 -0.70
C LEU A 498 6.49 40.98 -0.15
N SER A 499 5.83 41.41 1.01
CA SER A 499 4.80 41.04 2.12
C SER A 499 4.47 42.18 3.27
N LEU A 500 3.38 42.15 4.14
CA LEU A 500 3.07 42.82 5.54
C LEU A 500 2.25 44.22 5.72
N THR A 501 1.63 44.86 6.81
CA THR A 501 1.07 44.75 8.28
C THR A 501 0.48 46.12 8.93
N LEU A 502 -0.17 46.50 10.12
CA LEU A 502 -1.23 46.12 11.22
C LEU A 502 -1.53 47.18 12.46
N PRO A 503 -2.76 47.78 12.81
CA PRO A 503 -3.15 48.52 14.15
C PRO A 503 -4.70 48.88 14.56
N THR A 504 -5.36 49.27 15.72
CA THR A 504 -5.36 49.50 17.28
C THR A 504 -6.83 49.79 17.89
N TYR A 505 -7.41 49.67 19.16
CA TYR A 505 -7.41 48.87 20.49
C TYR A 505 -8.51 49.31 21.60
N TYR A 506 -9.41 48.49 22.27
CA TYR A 506 -10.33 48.86 23.47
C TYR A 506 -11.31 47.78 24.20
N GLN A 507 -12.04 48.02 25.37
CA GLN A 507 -13.02 47.10 26.16
C GLN A 507 -14.44 47.58 26.74
N GLY A 508 -15.39 46.66 27.16
CA GLY A 508 -16.23 46.68 28.45
C GLY A 508 -17.62 45.96 28.65
N THR A 509 -18.23 45.98 29.87
CA THR A 509 -19.50 45.24 30.28
C THR A 509 -20.24 45.82 31.53
N GLY A 510 -21.46 45.48 32.06
CA GLY A 510 -22.44 44.38 31.81
C GLY A 510 -23.97 44.54 32.18
N ASN A 511 -24.45 45.51 32.99
CA ASN A 511 -25.83 45.67 33.55
C ASN A 511 -27.03 46.05 32.62
N ASN A 512 -26.94 45.77 31.32
CA ASN A 512 -27.86 46.18 30.23
C ASN A 512 -27.46 45.33 29.00
N ALA A 513 -27.92 44.08 28.95
CA ALA A 513 -27.25 43.01 28.20
C ALA A 513 -27.06 43.30 26.70
N GLU A 514 -27.93 44.11 26.08
CA GLU A 514 -27.78 44.59 24.71
C GLU A 514 -26.67 45.65 24.61
N TYR A 515 -26.73 46.73 25.40
CA TYR A 515 -25.65 47.74 25.45
C TYR A 515 -24.29 47.14 25.79
N TRP A 516 -24.20 46.07 26.57
CA TRP A 516 -22.93 45.44 26.91
C TRP A 516 -22.58 44.20 26.07
N GLY A 517 -23.50 43.68 25.26
CA GLY A 517 -23.16 42.93 24.06
C GLY A 517 -22.48 43.88 23.08
N ASN A 518 -23.21 44.91 22.65
CA ASN A 518 -22.76 45.96 21.74
C ASN A 518 -21.46 46.64 22.20
N PHE A 519 -21.31 46.99 23.49
CA PHE A 519 -20.05 47.54 24.01
C PHE A 519 -18.97 46.47 24.03
N GLY A 520 -19.26 45.21 24.41
CA GLY A 520 -18.32 44.10 24.21
C GLY A 520 -17.83 43.98 22.77
N GLU A 521 -18.74 44.03 21.80
CA GLU A 521 -18.52 43.92 20.36
C GLU A 521 -17.76 45.12 19.79
N ASP A 522 -18.24 46.36 19.97
CA ASP A 522 -17.57 47.62 19.60
C ASP A 522 -16.08 47.57 19.96
N LYS A 523 -15.83 47.04 21.15
CA LYS A 523 -14.55 47.05 21.82
C LYS A 523 -13.69 45.86 21.38
N ALA A 524 -14.28 44.68 21.21
CA ALA A 524 -13.64 43.55 20.53
C ALA A 524 -13.24 43.91 19.10
N ILE A 525 -14.10 44.61 18.34
CA ILE A 525 -13.77 45.16 17.01
C ILE A 525 -12.53 46.03 17.10
N GLN A 526 -12.48 46.98 18.03
CA GLN A 526 -11.30 47.83 18.25
C GLN A 526 -10.05 47.00 18.64
N PHE A 527 -10.18 45.94 19.44
CA PHE A 527 -9.07 45.03 19.77
C PHE A 527 -8.59 44.16 18.60
N TYR A 528 -9.47 43.60 17.77
CA TYR A 528 -9.04 42.83 16.61
C TYR A 528 -8.51 43.73 15.50
N GLN A 529 -9.06 44.93 15.34
CA GLN A 529 -8.38 46.02 14.63
C GLN A 529 -6.99 46.25 15.23
N ALA A 530 -6.77 46.15 16.55
CA ALA A 530 -5.43 46.29 17.16
C ALA A 530 -4.40 45.24 16.85
N LEU A 531 -4.82 44.00 16.67
CA LEU A 531 -3.95 42.98 16.12
C LEU A 531 -3.81 43.10 14.58
N GLY A 532 -4.52 44.07 13.99
CA GLY A 532 -4.44 44.53 12.61
C GLY A 532 -5.42 43.90 11.64
N TYR A 533 -6.48 43.26 12.14
CA TYR A 533 -7.47 42.60 11.31
C TYR A 533 -8.46 43.62 10.70
N GLU A 534 -8.87 43.38 9.46
CA GLU A 534 -10.11 43.90 8.91
C GLU A 534 -11.27 43.19 9.61
N VAL A 535 -12.10 43.91 10.36
CA VAL A 535 -13.16 43.33 11.20
C VAL A 535 -14.55 43.70 10.67
N SER A 536 -15.38 42.69 10.46
CA SER A 536 -16.81 42.81 10.16
C SER A 536 -17.64 42.34 11.35
N ASN A 537 -18.59 43.15 11.81
CA ASN A 537 -19.58 42.73 12.80
C ASN A 537 -20.75 42.00 12.10
N VAL A 538 -21.07 40.81 12.59
CA VAL A 538 -22.13 39.92 12.12
C VAL A 538 -23.08 39.45 13.24
N SER A 539 -23.07 40.06 14.44
CA SER A 539 -23.93 39.69 15.57
C SER A 539 -25.44 39.77 15.24
N ASN A 540 -25.81 40.60 14.27
CA ASN A 540 -27.16 40.66 13.69
C ASN A 540 -27.56 39.43 12.82
N GLN A 541 -26.64 38.47 12.63
CA GLN A 541 -26.84 37.20 11.92
C GLN A 541 -26.74 36.01 12.90
N PRO A 542 -27.71 35.80 13.82
CA PRO A 542 -27.61 34.80 14.89
C PRO A 542 -27.43 33.35 14.39
N GLN A 543 -27.71 33.06 13.12
CA GLN A 543 -27.38 31.80 12.45
C GLN A 543 -25.86 31.52 12.33
N LYS A 544 -25.00 32.55 12.36
CA LYS A 544 -23.53 32.42 12.28
C LYS A 544 -22.94 31.73 13.51
N GLY A 545 -23.40 32.09 14.71
CA GLY A 545 -22.86 31.54 15.96
C GLY A 545 -21.47 32.08 16.33
N TYR A 546 -21.21 33.33 15.94
CA TYR A 546 -20.12 34.21 16.36
C TYR A 546 -20.53 35.65 16.05
N ASP A 547 -19.91 36.62 16.70
CA ASP A 547 -20.27 38.04 16.58
C ASP A 547 -19.43 38.76 15.53
N LEU A 548 -18.15 38.39 15.36
CA LEU A 548 -17.23 39.06 14.43
C LEU A 548 -16.55 38.10 13.44
N GLU A 549 -16.29 38.59 12.24
CA GLU A 549 -15.40 38.01 11.24
C GLU A 549 -14.17 38.90 11.11
N CYS A 550 -12.97 38.37 11.36
CA CYS A 550 -11.73 39.14 11.37
C CYS A 550 -10.74 38.55 10.34
N ILE A 551 -10.26 39.36 9.40
CA ILE A 551 -9.37 38.93 8.30
C ILE A 551 -8.03 39.68 8.36
N LYS A 552 -6.92 38.96 8.18
CA LYS A 552 -5.55 39.49 8.17
C LYS A 552 -4.66 38.60 7.32
N ASP A 553 -3.87 39.17 6.40
CA ASP A 553 -2.85 38.42 5.61
C ASP A 553 -3.40 37.14 4.91
N GLY A 554 -4.72 37.10 4.62
CA GLY A 554 -5.42 35.92 4.10
C GLY A 554 -5.88 34.89 5.16
N GLN A 555 -5.50 35.06 6.42
CA GLN A 555 -6.06 34.32 7.56
C GLN A 555 -7.40 34.95 8.00
N GLU A 556 -8.40 34.10 8.19
CA GLU A 556 -9.74 34.42 8.70
C GLU A 556 -9.90 33.78 10.09
N ILE A 557 -10.42 34.54 11.06
CA ILE A 557 -10.83 34.05 12.37
C ILE A 557 -12.26 34.50 12.70
N PHE A 558 -12.98 33.70 13.46
CA PHE A 558 -14.37 33.93 13.87
C PHE A 558 -14.40 34.18 15.38
N VAL A 559 -14.94 35.32 15.83
CA VAL A 559 -14.86 35.72 17.24
C VAL A 559 -16.23 35.72 17.89
N GLU A 560 -16.38 34.90 18.91
CA GLU A 560 -17.46 35.00 19.90
C GLU A 560 -17.07 36.01 20.98
N VAL A 561 -17.92 37.01 21.25
CA VAL A 561 -17.62 38.09 22.18
C VAL A 561 -18.47 37.93 23.43
N LYS A 562 -17.84 37.49 24.53
CA LYS A 562 -18.51 37.36 25.82
C LYS A 562 -18.07 38.43 26.81
N THR A 563 -19.03 38.93 27.56
CA THR A 563 -18.88 40.09 28.42
C THR A 563 -19.34 39.73 29.83
N ILE A 564 -18.41 39.74 30.79
CA ILE A 564 -18.67 39.37 32.19
C ILE A 564 -18.15 40.42 33.18
N SER A 565 -18.85 40.56 34.32
CA SER A 565 -18.34 41.38 35.43
C SER A 565 -17.28 40.62 36.23
N SER A 566 -16.35 41.34 36.84
CA SER A 566 -15.38 40.74 37.77
C SER A 566 -16.03 40.12 39.02
N SER A 567 -17.33 40.34 39.21
CA SER A 567 -18.20 39.71 40.21
C SER A 567 -19.04 38.52 39.71
N ASN A 568 -19.03 38.20 38.41
CA ASN A 568 -19.76 37.07 37.82
C ASN A 568 -18.85 36.32 36.85
N GLU A 569 -18.28 35.23 37.32
CA GLU A 569 -17.16 34.54 36.67
C GLU A 569 -17.61 33.52 35.60
N VAL A 570 -18.91 33.47 35.30
CA VAL A 570 -19.54 32.52 34.38
C VAL A 570 -19.89 33.17 33.04
N ILE A 571 -19.34 32.65 31.95
CA ILE A 571 -19.82 32.93 30.58
C ILE A 571 -20.93 31.94 30.19
N ARG A 572 -21.76 32.33 29.22
CA ARG A 572 -22.91 31.56 28.73
C ARG A 572 -22.83 31.43 27.21
N ILE A 573 -22.59 30.21 26.73
CA ILE A 573 -22.51 29.87 25.30
C ILE A 573 -23.85 29.25 24.86
N THR A 574 -24.45 29.74 23.78
CA THR A 574 -25.68 29.14 23.23
C THR A 574 -25.39 27.90 22.39
N ILE A 575 -26.44 27.13 22.06
CA ILE A 575 -26.30 25.91 21.24
C ILE A 575 -25.72 26.21 19.85
N ASN A 576 -25.99 27.39 19.27
CA ASN A 576 -25.49 27.71 17.92
C ASN A 576 -24.00 28.07 17.94
N GLU A 577 -23.61 28.92 18.90
CA GLU A 577 -22.20 29.29 19.19
C GLU A 577 -21.37 28.02 19.44
N TRP A 578 -21.85 27.15 20.34
CA TRP A 578 -21.19 25.88 20.66
C TRP A 578 -21.04 24.96 19.42
N ARG A 579 -22.07 24.85 18.58
CA ARG A 579 -21.99 24.08 17.32
C ARG A 579 -20.98 24.68 16.34
N CYS A 580 -20.96 26.01 16.20
CA CYS A 580 -20.04 26.70 15.30
C CYS A 580 -18.58 26.55 15.76
N MET A 581 -18.33 26.72 17.06
CA MET A 581 -17.04 26.48 17.72
C MET A 581 -16.52 25.04 17.51
N CYS A 582 -17.41 24.05 17.57
CA CYS A 582 -17.04 22.64 17.41
C CYS A 582 -16.89 22.18 15.94
N HIS A 583 -17.31 22.98 14.96
CA HIS A 583 -17.27 22.59 13.54
C HIS A 583 -15.83 22.48 13.04
N GLY A 584 -15.46 21.37 12.38
CA GLY A 584 -14.06 21.01 12.10
C GLY A 584 -13.21 22.11 11.43
N GLU A 585 -13.79 22.78 10.42
CA GLU A 585 -13.18 23.91 9.69
C GLU A 585 -12.95 25.16 10.56
N ASN A 586 -13.73 25.30 11.64
CA ASN A 586 -13.70 26.42 12.55
C ASN A 586 -12.82 26.16 13.79
N GLN A 587 -12.56 24.91 14.18
CA GLN A 587 -11.91 24.58 15.47
C GLN A 587 -10.58 25.32 15.73
N GLN A 588 -9.81 25.63 14.68
CA GLN A 588 -8.57 26.42 14.77
C GLN A 588 -8.81 27.94 14.65
N LYS A 589 -9.82 28.35 13.86
CA LYS A 589 -10.18 29.74 13.53
C LYS A 589 -11.08 30.43 14.56
N TYR A 590 -11.85 29.66 15.31
CA TYR A 590 -12.84 30.16 16.25
C TYR A 590 -12.12 30.61 17.52
N GLU A 591 -12.28 31.88 17.87
CA GLU A 591 -11.75 32.51 19.07
C GLU A 591 -12.90 32.98 19.97
N LEU A 592 -12.65 33.00 21.27
CA LEU A 592 -13.56 33.52 22.27
C LEU A 592 -12.86 34.68 22.94
N PHE A 593 -13.51 35.83 22.90
CA PHE A 593 -12.97 37.07 23.41
C PHE A 593 -13.77 37.50 24.62
N ILE A 594 -13.16 37.39 25.80
CA ILE A 594 -13.82 37.67 27.07
C ILE A 594 -13.36 39.01 27.60
N VAL A 595 -14.32 39.88 27.80
CA VAL A 595 -14.12 41.23 28.32
C VAL A 595 -14.58 41.22 29.79
N VAL A 596 -13.66 41.50 30.71
CA VAL A 596 -13.88 41.40 32.17
C VAL A 596 -13.78 42.79 32.81
N HIS A 597 -14.89 43.35 33.28
CA HIS A 597 -14.96 44.74 33.76
C HIS A 597 -15.28 44.90 35.24
N GLN A 598 -15.09 46.12 35.75
CA GLN A 598 -15.63 46.57 37.03
C GLN A 598 -16.29 47.96 36.90
N GLY A 599 -17.63 48.00 36.91
CA GLY A 599 -18.39 49.25 36.72
C GLY A 599 -18.35 49.72 35.26
N LYS A 600 -17.69 50.85 34.97
CA LYS A 600 -17.45 51.32 33.58
C LYS A 600 -16.00 51.17 33.12
N SER A 601 -15.07 51.01 34.05
CA SER A 601 -13.66 50.72 33.78
C SER A 601 -13.49 49.22 33.58
N ILE A 602 -12.45 48.80 32.84
CA ILE A 602 -12.27 47.40 32.52
C ILE A 602 -10.97 46.87 33.14
N GLU A 603 -11.08 45.68 33.74
CA GLU A 603 -9.99 45.05 34.47
C GLU A 603 -9.04 44.34 33.49
N LYS A 604 -9.60 43.50 32.61
CA LYS A 604 -8.81 42.71 31.66
C LYS A 604 -9.59 42.25 30.43
N TYR A 605 -8.85 42.04 29.36
CA TYR A 605 -9.21 41.20 28.23
C TYR A 605 -8.72 39.77 28.48
N ILE A 606 -9.43 38.79 27.92
CA ILE A 606 -8.95 37.41 27.80
C ILE A 606 -9.26 36.94 26.37
N GLN A 607 -8.24 36.88 25.53
CA GLN A 607 -8.33 36.27 24.20
C GLN A 607 -8.08 34.77 24.32
N VAL A 608 -8.93 33.96 23.69
CA VAL A 608 -8.89 32.50 23.74
C VAL A 608 -8.83 31.97 22.32
N LYS A 609 -7.63 31.56 21.88
CA LYS A 609 -7.37 31.12 20.51
C LYS A 609 -7.76 29.66 20.32
N SER A 610 -8.37 29.34 19.19
CA SER A 610 -8.80 27.97 18.82
C SER A 610 -9.62 27.32 19.95
N VAL A 611 -10.70 27.98 20.38
CA VAL A 611 -11.38 27.75 21.69
C VAL A 611 -11.65 26.28 21.96
N TRP A 612 -12.15 25.54 20.97
CA TRP A 612 -12.46 24.13 21.12
C TRP A 612 -11.23 23.29 21.49
N VAL A 613 -10.12 23.49 20.77
CA VAL A 613 -8.84 22.80 21.02
C VAL A 613 -8.30 23.18 22.40
N THR A 614 -8.44 24.44 22.79
CA THR A 614 -7.98 24.96 24.08
C THR A 614 -8.82 24.42 25.24
N LEU A 615 -10.15 24.32 25.10
CA LEU A 615 -11.03 23.65 26.05
C LEU A 615 -10.72 22.15 26.15
N GLN A 616 -10.50 21.46 25.02
CA GLN A 616 -10.07 20.06 25.02
C GLN A 616 -8.77 19.85 25.79
N GLU A 617 -7.77 20.72 25.60
CA GLU A 617 -6.49 20.67 26.32
C GLU A 617 -6.67 20.80 27.84
N ILE A 618 -7.49 21.75 28.30
CA ILE A 618 -7.75 22.00 29.73
C ILE A 618 -8.53 20.84 30.34
N LEU A 619 -9.58 20.38 29.66
CA LEU A 619 -10.41 19.26 30.11
C LEU A 619 -9.59 17.95 30.19
N SER A 620 -8.61 17.76 29.31
CA SER A 620 -7.70 16.60 29.33
C SER A 620 -6.73 16.53 30.52
N LYS A 621 -6.63 17.61 31.32
CA LYS A 621 -5.68 17.74 32.45
C LYS A 621 -6.38 18.02 33.78
N LEU A 622 -7.68 17.75 33.89
CA LEU A 622 -8.45 17.97 35.13
C LEU A 622 -8.01 17.04 36.27
N ASP A 623 -7.37 15.92 35.96
CA ASP A 623 -6.73 15.01 36.91
C ASP A 623 -5.56 15.65 37.68
N GLN A 624 -5.02 16.76 37.17
CA GLN A 624 -3.90 17.51 37.77
C GLN A 624 -4.37 18.69 38.65
N GLN A 625 -5.68 18.98 38.74
CA GLN A 625 -6.19 20.07 39.59
C GLN A 625 -6.37 19.66 41.06
N GLU A 626 -6.22 20.64 41.97
CA GLU A 626 -6.59 20.49 43.37
C GLU A 626 -8.10 20.23 43.54
N LEU A 627 -8.42 19.24 44.37
CA LEU A 627 -9.79 18.93 44.81
C LEU A 627 -10.45 20.14 45.49
N THR A 628 -11.73 20.38 45.20
CA THR A 628 -12.54 21.40 45.87
C THR A 628 -12.90 20.98 47.29
N SER A 629 -13.00 21.96 48.20
CA SER A 629 -13.46 21.75 49.58
C SER A 629 -14.98 21.53 49.70
N SER A 630 -15.77 21.85 48.67
CA SER A 630 -17.21 21.55 48.60
C SER A 630 -17.48 20.06 48.36
N THR A 631 -18.43 19.48 49.08
CA THR A 631 -18.95 18.13 48.79
C THR A 631 -20.09 18.19 47.79
N TYR A 632 -20.32 17.10 47.04
CA TYR A 632 -21.29 17.04 45.93
C TYR A 632 -22.75 17.41 46.30
N ASN A 633 -23.11 17.37 47.58
CA ASN A 633 -24.45 17.67 48.07
C ASN A 633 -24.58 19.06 48.74
N SER A 634 -23.59 19.94 48.62
CA SER A 634 -23.69 21.32 49.14
C SER A 634 -24.41 22.25 48.16
N GLU A 635 -24.97 23.34 48.67
CA GLU A 635 -25.48 24.45 47.82
C GLU A 635 -24.33 25.27 47.18
N SER A 636 -23.07 24.89 47.45
CA SER A 636 -21.83 25.55 47.03
C SER A 636 -21.01 24.70 46.04
N VAL A 637 -21.67 23.90 45.19
CA VAL A 637 -20.99 23.13 44.14
C VAL A 637 -20.51 24.07 43.03
N GLU A 638 -19.21 24.32 42.99
CA GLU A 638 -18.52 24.98 41.90
C GLU A 638 -18.49 24.05 40.67
N PHE A 639 -19.15 24.43 39.57
CA PHE A 639 -19.04 23.72 38.30
C PHE A 639 -17.92 24.32 37.43
N LEU A 640 -17.36 23.50 36.53
CA LEU A 640 -16.47 23.93 35.45
C LEU A 640 -17.28 24.26 34.19
N ILE A 641 -18.08 23.29 33.76
CA ILE A 641 -19.07 23.42 32.68
C ILE A 641 -20.40 22.89 33.24
N GLY A 642 -21.50 23.57 32.92
CA GLY A 642 -22.85 23.20 33.34
C GLY A 642 -23.88 23.44 32.24
N PHE A 643 -25.10 22.96 32.46
CA PHE A 643 -26.23 23.18 31.55
C PHE A 643 -27.40 23.78 32.32
N GLN A 644 -27.90 24.93 31.85
CA GLN A 644 -29.08 25.60 32.43
C GLN A 644 -30.10 25.88 31.32
N ARG A 645 -31.39 25.85 31.64
CA ARG A 645 -32.42 26.34 30.70
C ARG A 645 -32.32 27.85 30.52
N ASN A 646 -32.48 28.30 29.28
CA ASN A 646 -32.54 29.71 28.96
C ASN A 646 -33.74 30.41 29.63
N SER A 647 -33.75 31.74 29.66
CA SER A 647 -34.80 32.54 30.30
C SER A 647 -36.22 32.32 29.75
N LYS A 648 -36.35 31.68 28.57
CA LYS A 648 -37.62 31.29 27.96
C LYS A 648 -38.04 29.84 28.28
N ASN A 649 -37.23 29.09 29.03
CA ASN A 649 -37.39 27.64 29.30
C ASN A 649 -37.44 26.74 28.05
N GLN A 650 -36.97 27.23 26.90
CA GLN A 650 -37.13 26.57 25.59
C GLN A 650 -35.92 25.74 25.16
N LEU A 651 -34.71 26.13 25.56
CA LEU A 651 -33.45 25.47 25.20
C LEU A 651 -32.53 25.40 26.43
N ASN A 652 -31.60 24.46 26.43
CA ASN A 652 -30.46 24.49 27.35
C ASN A 652 -29.36 25.38 26.76
N GLU A 653 -28.66 26.10 27.61
CA GLU A 653 -27.46 26.89 27.30
C GLU A 653 -26.29 26.32 28.09
N VAL A 654 -25.08 26.43 27.55
CA VAL A 654 -23.86 25.93 28.19
C VAL A 654 -23.31 27.04 29.07
N LEU A 655 -23.22 26.77 30.37
CA LEU A 655 -22.52 27.63 31.32
C LEU A 655 -21.07 27.17 31.42
N ILE A 656 -20.14 28.11 31.41
CA ILE A 656 -18.71 27.84 31.61
C ILE A 656 -18.25 28.77 32.72
N ASN A 657 -17.84 28.21 33.86
CA ASN A 657 -17.18 28.98 34.91
C ASN A 657 -15.77 29.28 34.41
N TRP A 658 -15.61 30.50 33.87
CA TRP A 658 -14.41 30.87 33.19
C TRP A 658 -13.24 30.90 34.16
N LYS A 659 -13.35 31.68 35.24
CA LYS A 659 -12.24 31.85 36.19
C LYS A 659 -11.71 30.51 36.71
N ARG A 660 -12.59 29.57 37.07
CA ARG A 660 -12.15 28.27 37.62
C ARG A 660 -11.41 27.40 36.61
N LEU A 661 -11.69 27.50 35.31
CA LEU A 661 -10.94 26.77 34.28
C LEU A 661 -9.48 27.25 34.14
N PHE A 662 -9.19 28.51 34.48
CA PHE A 662 -7.87 29.11 34.21
C PHE A 662 -7.06 29.44 35.47
N ASP A 663 -7.64 30.12 36.47
CA ASP A 663 -6.96 30.56 37.71
C ASP A 663 -6.43 29.38 38.57
N LYS A 664 -6.92 28.16 38.31
CA LYS A 664 -6.63 26.92 39.06
C LYS A 664 -5.96 25.83 38.21
N GLY A 665 -5.59 26.13 36.96
CA GLY A 665 -5.14 25.12 35.98
C GLY A 665 -3.86 25.50 35.24
N PHE A 666 -3.91 26.50 34.36
CA PHE A 666 -2.94 26.64 33.26
C PHE A 666 -2.45 28.07 33.02
N HIS A 667 -1.66 28.58 33.96
CA HIS A 667 -0.71 29.65 33.65
C HIS A 667 0.32 29.11 32.64
N GLY A 668 0.31 29.64 31.40
CA GLY A 668 1.35 29.36 30.39
C GLY A 668 0.90 28.66 29.11
N SER A 669 -0.39 28.40 28.87
CA SER A 669 -0.84 28.05 27.51
C SER A 669 -0.87 29.31 26.64
N GLU A 670 -0.03 29.35 25.58
CA GLU A 670 0.11 30.48 24.67
C GLU A 670 -1.21 30.89 23.98
N LYS A 671 -2.23 30.02 24.00
CA LYS A 671 -3.55 30.25 23.41
C LYS A 671 -4.48 31.09 24.29
N ILE A 672 -4.16 31.32 25.57
CA ILE A 672 -4.92 32.23 26.44
C ILE A 672 -4.07 33.44 26.74
N GLN A 673 -4.48 34.60 26.22
CA GLN A 673 -3.70 35.83 26.29
C GLN A 673 -4.51 36.87 27.08
N TYR A 674 -3.95 37.25 28.24
CA TYR A 674 -4.50 38.27 29.13
C TYR A 674 -3.89 39.62 28.79
N TYR A 675 -4.73 40.63 28.66
CA TYR A 675 -4.30 42.02 28.49
C TYR A 675 -5.00 42.87 29.55
N LEU A 676 -4.33 43.90 30.06
CA LEU A 676 -4.95 44.89 30.95
C LEU A 676 -5.42 46.09 30.10
N GLU A 677 -6.43 46.82 30.57
CA GLU A 677 -6.68 48.17 30.06
C GLU A 677 -5.51 49.07 30.51
N GLN A 678 -5.00 49.95 29.64
CA GLN A 678 -3.90 50.89 29.91
C GLN A 678 -4.42 52.31 30.05
#